data_AF-A0A139AWV5-F1
#
_entry.id   AF-A0A139AWV5-F1
#
_cell.length_a   1.000
_cell.length_b   1.000
_cell.length_c   1.000
_cell.angle_alpha   90.00
_cell.angle_beta   90.00
_cell.angle_gamma   90.00
#
_symmetry.space_group_name_H-M   'P 1'
#
loop_
_entity.id
_entity.type
_entity.pdbx_description
1 polymer ?
#
loop_
_entity_poly.entity_id
_entity_poly.type
_entity_poly.pdbx_seq_one_letter_code
_entity_poly.pdbx_strand_id
1 'polypeptide(L)'
;MAATATAIRHEWLLRPEDVEYIADDAHRLGSGGFGSVYEGRWWQMREPVAVKLLRMNSDNHDAFIDEVRVWASIPPHPNIVPLFGVCLEGDTHFMVAPKMENGTILQYLAKQKSAGADLKELKLSLLYDVALGMSRLEILRIVHADLKPLNILVTSLGRGSVTDFGLAKHLAQSAEETLSGTAVYMPPEKLKQYLRFQPTQTANLTNTLGDIYAFGVTIYSVWAMSPPYIITEDELRDLWTDIVYEDKRPDMRNPELSDMPQALKDLMTRCWARDPSQRPQSFKDVVREMERIIGVPARLTSSFSKPVDAAPAAAAREDSGYTGSGASGISGSTKRKDELQVLQANSGAPSIPATTTPNLDQLTKDAKQGNPAAQRSLGKLFMLGTERVTQDHFEAARWLRPAAIAGDAVAQSLFGDYTFYGYGCTPIDNCKAVELWRQAAENGDPFGQLSLGLVYRYGVGGELQDDSESKQWFDKAIRQGYPQSLVKQAGNPHSEYWLGLCYAEGIGFDKDFAWVDWFRKASEKGFAPAMNKLGECYEDGDGVEKNPSQAVSWYRKAADQGHALAQNNLGQCYLDGFGVEKNLTQAVALFRKAADQGCPAGQFSMGLCYGMGNGVEMDTARAVQWVRKAAEQGFAEAQNQMGICYRDGFGVTIDFSKSVEWFLKAAERGNSDGQNTLGCYYKDGSFLKKDYSKAIEWFRRAAEQGNADAQTSMGAAYENGLGVERDYKEAVSWYRMAAEQGHPIAQSNLGTCLADGKGVEKADNVQAVVWFRKSAEQGYGIAMNNLGFCYHKGLGVAKDPEQAAAWYRKAANQGVELAQTNLKNMTGWRAWVIDKLVDT
;
A
#
# COMPACT_ATOMS: atom_id res chain seq x y z
N MET A 1 -30.68 11.22 24.89
CA MET A 1 -30.42 10.93 23.46
C MET A 1 -29.88 12.13 22.69
N ALA A 2 -30.63 13.23 22.48
CA ALA A 2 -30.13 14.40 21.72
C ALA A 2 -28.87 15.06 22.33
N ALA A 3 -28.81 15.18 23.66
CA ALA A 3 -27.62 15.68 24.36
C ALA A 3 -26.41 14.73 24.20
N THR A 4 -26.62 13.41 24.33
CA THR A 4 -25.60 12.38 24.09
C THR A 4 -25.08 12.40 22.66
N ALA A 5 -25.99 12.52 21.68
CA ALA A 5 -25.68 12.59 20.25
C ALA A 5 -24.96 13.90 19.87
N THR A 6 -25.11 14.96 20.66
CA THR A 6 -24.35 16.22 20.47
C THR A 6 -22.93 16.10 21.05
N ALA A 7 -22.76 15.27 22.08
CA ALA A 7 -21.48 15.05 22.77
C ALA A 7 -20.55 14.04 22.07
N ILE A 8 -21.12 13.17 21.23
CA ILE A 8 -20.43 12.19 20.37
C ILE A 8 -20.49 12.72 18.94
N ARG A 9 -19.36 12.73 18.21
CA ARG A 9 -19.37 13.22 16.82
C ARG A 9 -20.26 12.34 15.95
N HIS A 10 -21.03 12.95 15.06
CA HIS A 10 -22.00 12.28 14.18
C HIS A 10 -21.38 11.13 13.35
N GLU A 11 -20.09 11.22 13.02
CA GLU A 11 -19.35 10.19 12.29
C GLU A 11 -19.21 8.83 13.01
N TRP A 12 -19.42 8.79 14.33
CA TRP A 12 -19.36 7.55 15.13
C TRP A 12 -20.73 6.97 15.45
N LEU A 13 -21.82 7.64 15.05
CA LEU A 13 -23.18 7.17 15.28
C LEU A 13 -23.59 6.17 14.20
N LEU A 14 -23.89 4.95 14.62
CA LEU A 14 -24.49 3.90 13.80
C LEU A 14 -26.00 3.92 13.99
N ARG A 15 -26.75 3.45 12.98
CA ARG A 15 -28.19 3.27 13.14
C ARG A 15 -28.42 1.97 13.93
N PRO A 16 -29.23 1.97 15.00
CA PRO A 16 -29.49 0.76 15.78
C PRO A 16 -30.03 -0.40 14.93
N GLU A 17 -30.90 -0.08 13.96
CA GLU A 17 -31.42 -1.03 12.95
C GLU A 17 -30.32 -1.68 12.09
N ASP A 18 -29.11 -1.13 12.08
CA ASP A 18 -28.02 -1.66 11.28
C ASP A 18 -27.30 -2.85 11.97
N VAL A 19 -27.51 -3.01 13.28
CA VAL A 19 -26.74 -3.93 14.13
C VAL A 19 -27.67 -4.92 14.80
N GLU A 20 -27.54 -6.19 14.43
CA GLU A 20 -28.28 -7.30 15.04
C GLU A 20 -27.43 -7.93 16.14
N TYR A 21 -28.01 -8.20 17.30
CA TYR A 21 -27.35 -8.94 18.39
C TYR A 21 -28.36 -9.74 19.20
N ILE A 22 -27.91 -10.82 19.84
CA ILE A 22 -28.74 -11.66 20.71
C ILE A 22 -28.23 -11.52 22.14
N ALA A 23 -29.03 -10.89 23.01
CA ALA A 23 -28.67 -10.64 24.41
C ALA A 23 -29.09 -11.81 25.33
N ASP A 24 -28.53 -13.00 25.09
CA ASP A 24 -28.69 -14.18 25.94
C ASP A 24 -27.33 -14.71 26.45
N ASP A 25 -27.36 -15.65 27.39
CA ASP A 25 -26.13 -16.21 27.96
C ASP A 25 -25.34 -17.08 26.96
N ALA A 26 -25.99 -17.61 25.92
CA ALA A 26 -25.33 -18.43 24.90
C ALA A 26 -24.46 -17.61 23.94
N HIS A 27 -24.79 -16.33 23.76
CA HIS A 27 -24.08 -15.39 22.88
C HIS A 27 -23.26 -14.35 23.65
N ARG A 28 -23.14 -14.50 24.98
CA ARG A 28 -22.36 -13.60 25.84
C ARG A 28 -20.86 -13.87 25.69
N LEU A 29 -20.13 -12.88 25.20
CA LEU A 29 -18.68 -12.92 25.03
C LEU A 29 -17.91 -12.51 26.29
N GLY A 30 -18.54 -11.69 27.16
CA GLY A 30 -17.93 -11.24 28.41
C GLY A 30 -18.81 -10.26 29.18
N SER A 31 -18.30 -9.80 30.32
CA SER A 31 -18.97 -8.80 31.16
C SER A 31 -18.00 -8.00 32.01
N GLY A 32 -18.30 -6.73 32.24
CA GLY A 32 -17.50 -5.82 33.08
C GLY A 32 -18.38 -4.89 33.91
N GLY A 33 -17.75 -3.92 34.59
CA GLY A 33 -18.41 -3.03 35.57
C GLY A 33 -19.51 -2.11 35.00
N PHE A 34 -19.52 -1.90 33.68
CA PHE A 34 -20.46 -0.99 33.01
C PHE A 34 -21.38 -1.68 31.98
N GLY A 35 -21.26 -3.00 31.76
CA GLY A 35 -22.08 -3.68 30.76
C GLY A 35 -21.65 -5.11 30.42
N SER A 36 -22.48 -5.79 29.62
CA SER A 36 -22.21 -7.12 29.08
C SER A 36 -21.90 -7.03 27.59
N VAL A 37 -20.98 -7.87 27.11
CA VAL A 37 -20.57 -7.94 25.70
C VAL A 37 -21.19 -9.17 25.07
N TYR A 38 -21.86 -8.98 23.94
CA TYR A 38 -22.55 -10.03 23.20
C TYR A 38 -22.02 -10.12 21.77
N GLU A 39 -22.20 -11.29 21.17
CA GLU A 39 -22.01 -11.46 19.73
C GLU A 39 -23.15 -10.81 18.94
N GLY A 40 -22.78 -10.16 17.84
CA GLY A 40 -23.72 -9.56 16.90
C GLY A 40 -23.22 -9.56 15.46
N ARG A 41 -23.98 -8.92 14.57
CA ARG A 41 -23.69 -8.72 13.15
C ARG A 41 -24.01 -7.29 12.76
N TRP A 42 -23.18 -6.71 11.90
CA TRP A 42 -23.43 -5.39 11.32
C TRP A 42 -23.64 -5.52 9.80
N TRP A 43 -24.83 -5.17 9.29
CA TRP A 43 -25.22 -5.55 7.92
C TRP A 43 -24.35 -4.92 6.83
N GLN A 44 -23.74 -3.75 7.10
CA GLN A 44 -22.87 -3.07 6.15
C GLN A 44 -21.58 -3.85 5.88
N MET A 45 -21.05 -4.51 6.91
CA MET A 45 -19.78 -5.23 6.83
C MET A 45 -19.96 -6.73 6.58
N ARG A 46 -21.13 -7.31 6.86
CA ARG A 46 -21.40 -8.77 6.83
C ARG A 46 -20.48 -9.62 7.72
N GLU A 47 -19.71 -8.99 8.61
CA GLU A 47 -18.78 -9.63 9.54
C GLU A 47 -19.35 -9.74 10.96
N PRO A 48 -18.92 -10.73 11.77
CA PRO A 48 -19.26 -10.81 13.19
C PRO A 48 -18.68 -9.64 13.99
N VAL A 49 -19.51 -9.04 14.85
CA VAL A 49 -19.13 -7.92 15.73
C VAL A 49 -19.33 -8.28 17.20
N ALA A 50 -18.58 -7.61 18.07
CA ALA A 50 -18.82 -7.59 19.50
C ALA A 50 -19.63 -6.34 19.85
N VAL A 51 -20.74 -6.54 20.57
CA VAL A 51 -21.67 -5.48 20.98
C VAL A 51 -21.62 -5.35 22.50
N LYS A 52 -21.00 -4.27 22.99
CA LYS A 52 -20.97 -3.94 24.43
C LYS A 52 -22.25 -3.17 24.76
N LEU A 53 -23.18 -3.82 25.46
CA LEU A 53 -24.45 -3.23 25.90
C LEU A 53 -24.30 -2.53 27.24
N LEU A 54 -24.73 -1.27 27.29
CA LEU A 54 -24.80 -0.47 28.51
C LEU A 54 -26.24 0.03 28.72
N ARG A 55 -26.80 -0.25 29.90
CA ARG A 55 -28.07 0.36 30.33
C ARG A 55 -27.74 1.69 31.02
N MET A 56 -28.23 2.79 30.45
CA MET A 56 -27.96 4.13 30.94
C MET A 56 -28.78 4.44 32.19
N ASN A 57 -28.13 5.09 33.15
CA ASN A 57 -28.75 5.75 34.30
C ASN A 57 -28.05 7.11 34.52
N SER A 58 -28.47 7.87 35.54
CA SER A 58 -27.89 9.18 35.84
C SER A 58 -26.40 9.13 36.17
N ASP A 59 -25.88 7.97 36.60
CA ASP A 59 -24.57 7.85 37.24
C ASP A 59 -23.49 7.33 36.27
N ASN A 60 -23.88 6.73 35.13
CA ASN A 60 -22.95 6.14 34.17
C ASN A 60 -22.89 6.85 32.81
N HIS A 61 -23.68 7.91 32.62
CA HIS A 61 -23.79 8.62 31.35
C HIS A 61 -22.49 9.33 30.95
N ASP A 62 -21.85 10.05 31.87
CA ASP A 62 -20.58 10.74 31.61
C ASP A 62 -19.43 9.75 31.36
N ALA A 63 -19.37 8.68 32.15
CA ALA A 63 -18.36 7.62 31.99
C ALA A 63 -18.47 6.93 30.61
N PHE A 64 -19.70 6.71 30.12
CA PHE A 64 -19.92 6.20 28.77
C PHE A 64 -19.42 7.16 27.69
N ILE A 65 -19.74 8.46 27.81
CA ILE A 65 -19.30 9.47 26.84
C ILE A 65 -17.76 9.56 26.83
N ASP A 66 -17.12 9.52 27.99
CA ASP A 66 -15.67 9.57 28.10
C ASP A 66 -15.00 8.33 27.52
N GLU A 67 -15.55 7.12 27.78
CA GLU A 67 -15.06 5.88 27.16
C GLU A 67 -15.15 5.97 25.63
N VAL A 68 -16.30 6.39 25.09
CA VAL A 68 -16.48 6.55 23.63
C VAL A 68 -15.49 7.58 23.09
N ARG A 69 -15.31 8.72 23.75
CA ARG A 69 -14.38 9.78 23.29
C ARG A 69 -12.94 9.31 23.28
N VAL A 70 -12.50 8.62 24.33
CA VAL A 70 -11.14 8.08 24.40
C VAL A 70 -10.97 7.01 23.33
N TRP A 71 -11.87 6.05 23.24
CA TRP A 71 -11.78 4.95 22.28
C TRP A 71 -11.82 5.44 20.82
N ALA A 72 -12.76 6.33 20.49
CA ALA A 72 -12.86 6.95 19.16
C ALA A 72 -11.66 7.84 18.81
N SER A 73 -10.95 8.38 19.80
CA SER A 73 -9.74 9.18 19.57
C SER A 73 -8.51 8.36 19.21
N ILE A 74 -8.55 7.03 19.38
CA ILE A 74 -7.44 6.12 19.07
C ILE A 74 -7.48 5.76 17.57
N PRO A 75 -6.49 6.17 16.76
CA PRO A 75 -6.42 5.75 15.36
C PRO A 75 -6.21 4.23 15.26
N PRO A 76 -6.71 3.57 14.19
CA PRO A 76 -6.61 2.11 14.05
C PRO A 76 -5.18 1.60 14.25
N HIS A 77 -4.99 0.60 15.12
CA HIS A 77 -3.68 0.04 15.45
C HIS A 77 -3.79 -1.50 15.58
N PRO A 78 -2.84 -2.30 15.05
CA PRO A 78 -2.96 -3.76 15.04
C PRO A 78 -3.01 -4.43 16.42
N ASN A 79 -2.59 -3.72 17.46
CA ASN A 79 -2.61 -4.19 18.85
C ASN A 79 -3.58 -3.41 19.75
N ILE A 80 -4.56 -2.71 19.17
CA ILE A 80 -5.65 -2.07 19.89
C ILE A 80 -6.96 -2.42 19.18
N VAL A 81 -7.95 -2.89 19.91
CA VAL A 81 -9.27 -3.18 19.35
C VAL A 81 -9.90 -1.87 18.87
N PRO A 82 -10.28 -1.73 17.58
CA PRO A 82 -10.91 -0.50 17.10
C PRO A 82 -12.38 -0.43 17.52
N LEU A 83 -12.89 0.78 17.69
CA LEU A 83 -14.32 1.06 17.76
C LEU A 83 -14.85 1.18 16.32
N PHE A 84 -15.92 0.48 15.96
CA PHE A 84 -16.63 0.69 14.69
C PHE A 84 -17.67 1.79 14.80
N GLY A 85 -18.31 1.90 15.96
CA GLY A 85 -19.22 3.00 16.24
C GLY A 85 -20.13 2.72 17.43
N VAL A 86 -21.10 3.61 17.61
CA VAL A 86 -21.99 3.65 18.77
C VAL A 86 -23.43 3.78 18.30
N CYS A 87 -24.32 2.97 18.87
CA CYS A 87 -25.75 3.09 18.70
C CYS A 87 -26.38 3.66 19.98
N LEU A 88 -27.37 4.54 19.81
CA LEU A 88 -28.13 5.14 20.90
C LEU A 88 -29.61 4.73 20.74
N GLU A 89 -30.14 3.86 21.60
CA GLU A 89 -31.51 3.36 21.51
C GLU A 89 -32.25 3.44 22.87
N GLY A 90 -33.07 4.47 23.04
CA GLY A 90 -33.72 4.76 24.32
C GLY A 90 -32.69 4.90 25.47
N ASP A 91 -32.87 4.11 26.52
CA ASP A 91 -31.93 4.01 27.65
C ASP A 91 -30.86 2.92 27.44
N THR A 92 -30.86 2.22 26.30
CA THR A 92 -29.87 1.20 25.97
C THR A 92 -28.92 1.76 24.93
N HIS A 93 -27.65 1.91 25.30
CA HIS A 93 -26.61 2.36 24.39
C HIS A 93 -25.65 1.19 24.17
N PHE A 94 -25.10 1.09 22.96
CA PHE A 94 -24.13 0.04 22.69
C PHE A 94 -22.98 0.50 21.81
N MET A 95 -21.81 -0.04 22.13
CA MET A 95 -20.58 0.14 21.36
C MET A 95 -20.36 -1.10 20.50
N VAL A 96 -19.99 -0.88 19.25
CA VAL A 96 -19.77 -1.94 18.26
C VAL A 96 -18.28 -1.99 17.92
N ALA A 97 -17.68 -3.17 18.04
CA ALA A 97 -16.26 -3.44 17.78
C ALA A 97 -16.13 -4.77 17.01
N PRO A 98 -14.98 -5.09 16.39
CA PRO A 98 -14.79 -6.40 15.78
C PRO A 98 -14.83 -7.51 16.84
N LYS A 99 -15.44 -8.65 16.51
CA LYS A 99 -15.36 -9.84 17.35
C LYS A 99 -13.99 -10.50 17.16
N MET A 100 -13.26 -10.71 18.26
CA MET A 100 -11.96 -11.38 18.24
C MET A 100 -12.14 -12.90 18.40
N GLU A 101 -11.81 -13.69 17.37
CA GLU A 101 -12.20 -15.11 17.32
C GLU A 101 -11.46 -15.98 18.35
N ASN A 102 -10.27 -15.57 18.78
CA ASN A 102 -9.46 -16.32 19.72
C ASN A 102 -9.69 -15.92 21.20
N GLY A 103 -10.64 -15.02 21.47
CA GLY A 103 -11.01 -14.60 22.82
C GLY A 103 -9.88 -13.87 23.54
N THR A 104 -9.82 -14.00 24.86
CA THR A 104 -8.79 -13.37 25.71
C THR A 104 -7.44 -14.08 25.57
N ILE A 105 -6.35 -13.38 25.90
CA ILE A 105 -4.99 -13.93 25.83
C ILE A 105 -4.83 -15.25 26.60
N LEU A 106 -5.46 -15.37 27.78
CA LEU A 106 -5.38 -16.59 28.59
C LEU A 106 -6.23 -17.73 28.02
N GLN A 107 -7.42 -17.44 27.48
CA GLN A 107 -8.23 -18.44 26.77
C GLN A 107 -7.50 -18.99 25.55
N TYR A 108 -6.87 -18.10 24.78
CA TYR A 108 -6.07 -18.49 23.62
C TYR A 108 -4.87 -19.35 24.02
N LEU A 109 -4.08 -18.93 25.01
CA LEU A 109 -2.94 -19.70 25.50
C LEU A 109 -3.36 -21.06 26.06
N ALA A 110 -4.48 -21.13 26.79
CA ALA A 110 -5.03 -22.40 27.29
C ALA A 110 -5.39 -23.34 26.13
N LYS A 111 -6.05 -22.83 25.10
CA LYS A 111 -6.38 -23.59 23.88
C LYS A 111 -5.12 -24.12 23.18
N GLN A 112 -4.08 -23.30 23.06
CA GLN A 112 -2.80 -23.71 22.47
C GLN A 112 -2.07 -24.74 23.35
N LYS A 113 -2.10 -24.58 24.68
CA LYS A 113 -1.54 -25.56 25.64
C LYS A 113 -2.21 -26.93 25.48
N SER A 114 -3.54 -26.95 25.41
CA SER A 114 -4.33 -28.18 25.21
C SER A 114 -4.07 -28.82 23.85
N ALA A 115 -3.68 -28.05 22.84
CA ALA A 115 -3.27 -28.54 21.52
C ALA A 115 -1.82 -29.04 21.47
N GLY A 116 -1.08 -29.01 22.60
CA GLY A 116 0.30 -29.50 22.70
C GLY A 116 1.35 -28.52 22.18
N ALA A 117 1.02 -27.24 21.98
CA ALA A 117 1.97 -26.24 21.51
C ALA A 117 2.98 -25.84 22.60
N ASP A 118 4.24 -25.62 22.20
CA ASP A 118 5.19 -24.87 23.03
C ASP A 118 4.78 -23.39 23.02
N LEU A 119 4.52 -22.86 24.21
CA LEU A 119 3.97 -21.51 24.38
C LEU A 119 5.02 -20.44 24.53
N LYS A 120 6.31 -20.78 24.65
CA LYS A 120 7.35 -19.80 25.02
C LYS A 120 7.45 -18.63 24.05
N GLU A 121 7.61 -18.93 22.75
CA GLU A 121 7.69 -17.90 21.71
C GLU A 121 6.35 -17.17 21.51
N LEU A 122 5.24 -17.89 21.70
CA LEU A 122 3.90 -17.33 21.59
C LEU A 122 3.62 -16.31 22.70
N LYS A 123 3.91 -16.66 23.96
CA LYS A 123 3.81 -15.76 25.13
C LYS A 123 4.66 -14.52 24.95
N LEU A 124 5.92 -14.67 24.55
CA LEU A 124 6.84 -13.56 24.29
C LEU A 124 6.26 -12.57 23.29
N SER A 125 5.74 -13.08 22.17
CA SER A 125 5.22 -12.17 21.16
C SER A 125 3.87 -11.57 21.50
N LEU A 126 2.99 -12.29 22.21
CA LEU A 126 1.72 -11.70 22.65
C LEU A 126 1.98 -10.58 23.66
N LEU A 127 2.97 -10.73 24.55
CA LEU A 127 3.41 -9.66 25.45
C LEU A 127 4.05 -8.50 24.69
N TYR A 128 4.78 -8.78 23.60
CA TYR A 128 5.33 -7.75 22.73
C TYR A 128 4.24 -6.94 22.01
N ASP A 129 3.23 -7.63 21.47
CA ASP A 129 2.04 -7.03 20.88
C ASP A 129 1.33 -6.07 21.87
N VAL A 130 1.16 -6.51 23.13
CA VAL A 130 0.59 -5.66 24.19
C VAL A 130 1.47 -4.44 24.46
N ALA A 131 2.79 -4.60 24.55
CA ALA A 131 3.71 -3.48 24.74
C ALA A 131 3.64 -2.45 23.58
N LEU A 132 3.49 -2.92 22.33
CA LEU A 132 3.27 -2.06 21.17
C LEU A 132 1.95 -1.29 21.26
N GLY A 133 0.86 -1.96 21.65
CA GLY A 133 -0.44 -1.32 21.88
C GLY A 133 -0.37 -0.24 22.97
N MET A 134 0.26 -0.54 24.09
CA MET A 134 0.43 0.42 25.20
C MET A 134 1.36 1.59 24.85
N SER A 135 2.42 1.34 24.08
CA SER A 135 3.28 2.40 23.52
C SER A 135 2.50 3.34 22.62
N ARG A 136 1.54 2.82 21.84
CA ARG A 136 0.64 3.65 21.03
C ARG A 136 -0.27 4.53 21.89
N LEU A 137 -0.85 3.99 22.96
CA LEU A 137 -1.66 4.79 23.89
C LEU A 137 -0.84 5.91 24.55
N GLU A 138 0.39 5.61 24.98
CA GLU A 138 1.33 6.59 25.54
C GLU A 138 1.63 7.74 24.56
N ILE A 139 1.89 7.44 23.29
CA ILE A 139 2.12 8.45 22.23
C ILE A 139 0.90 9.38 22.08
N LEU A 140 -0.30 8.81 22.18
CA LEU A 140 -1.57 9.55 22.12
C LEU A 140 -1.90 10.28 23.43
N ARG A 141 -1.02 10.22 24.43
CA ARG A 141 -1.23 10.77 25.78
C ARG A 141 -2.47 10.17 26.47
N ILE A 142 -2.76 8.90 26.18
CA ILE A 142 -3.84 8.12 26.78
C ILE A 142 -3.25 7.15 27.81
N VAL A 143 -3.90 7.08 28.96
CA VAL A 143 -3.64 6.10 30.02
C VAL A 143 -4.76 5.09 29.97
N HIS A 144 -4.45 3.80 29.99
CA HIS A 144 -5.43 2.71 29.98
C HIS A 144 -6.07 2.50 31.36
N ALA A 145 -5.28 2.56 32.43
CA ALA A 145 -5.66 2.45 33.84
C ALA A 145 -6.25 1.10 34.31
N ASP A 146 -6.57 0.18 33.40
CA ASP A 146 -7.06 -1.17 33.72
C ASP A 146 -6.44 -2.28 32.85
N LEU A 147 -5.13 -2.21 32.60
CA LEU A 147 -4.44 -3.24 31.83
C LEU A 147 -4.33 -4.55 32.61
N LYS A 148 -4.87 -5.63 32.04
CA LYS A 148 -4.85 -6.99 32.61
C LYS A 148 -5.09 -8.03 31.51
N PRO A 149 -4.80 -9.32 31.73
CA PRO A 149 -5.02 -10.36 30.72
C PRO A 149 -6.44 -10.43 30.14
N LEU A 150 -7.47 -10.12 30.94
CA LEU A 150 -8.86 -10.12 30.48
C LEU A 150 -9.14 -9.02 29.42
N ASN A 151 -8.38 -7.93 29.47
CA ASN A 151 -8.50 -6.76 28.59
C ASN A 151 -7.51 -6.85 27.41
N ILE A 152 -7.00 -8.05 27.13
CA ILE A 152 -6.16 -8.35 25.98
C ILE A 152 -6.85 -9.46 25.19
N LEU A 153 -7.35 -9.12 24.00
CA LEU A 153 -7.97 -10.05 23.07
C LEU A 153 -6.97 -10.51 22.01
N VAL A 154 -7.23 -11.68 21.41
CA VAL A 154 -6.38 -12.26 20.37
C VAL A 154 -7.14 -12.35 19.06
N THR A 155 -6.55 -11.81 17.98
CA THR A 155 -7.13 -11.87 16.62
C THR A 155 -7.07 -13.29 16.05
N SER A 156 -7.80 -13.61 14.98
CA SER A 156 -7.63 -14.85 14.19
C SER A 156 -6.17 -15.14 13.80
N LEU A 157 -5.41 -14.09 13.50
CA LEU A 157 -3.97 -14.18 13.17
C LEU A 157 -3.04 -14.43 14.39
N GLY A 158 -3.58 -14.61 15.59
CA GLY A 158 -2.77 -14.86 16.80
C GLY A 158 -2.01 -13.65 17.34
N ARG A 159 -2.52 -12.43 17.12
CA ARG A 159 -1.94 -11.18 17.64
C ARG A 159 -2.69 -10.66 18.85
N GLY A 160 -1.96 -10.16 19.85
CA GLY A 160 -2.53 -9.53 21.04
C GLY A 160 -3.03 -8.11 20.76
N SER A 161 -4.21 -7.76 21.26
CA SER A 161 -4.83 -6.44 21.14
C SER A 161 -5.45 -5.96 22.44
N VAL A 162 -5.08 -4.76 22.88
CA VAL A 162 -5.60 -4.12 24.08
C VAL A 162 -7.04 -3.62 23.84
N THR A 163 -7.92 -3.81 24.82
CA THR A 163 -9.34 -3.42 24.78
C THR A 163 -9.82 -2.93 26.14
N ASP A 164 -11.09 -2.51 26.22
CA ASP A 164 -11.79 -2.04 27.43
C ASP A 164 -11.26 -0.70 27.95
N PHE A 165 -11.69 0.38 27.28
CA PHE A 165 -11.27 1.76 27.55
C PHE A 165 -12.14 2.47 28.59
N GLY A 166 -12.96 1.73 29.35
CA GLY A 166 -13.91 2.32 30.31
C GLY A 166 -13.28 3.12 31.44
N LEU A 167 -12.00 2.86 31.76
CA LEU A 167 -11.22 3.63 32.73
C LEU A 167 -10.13 4.47 32.09
N ALA A 168 -10.01 4.44 30.76
CA ALA A 168 -8.97 5.14 30.03
C ALA A 168 -9.24 6.65 29.98
N LYS A 169 -8.17 7.45 30.03
CA LYS A 169 -8.26 8.92 30.08
C LYS A 169 -7.13 9.61 29.32
N HIS A 170 -7.41 10.81 28.80
CA HIS A 170 -6.38 11.70 28.23
C HIS A 170 -5.64 12.45 29.34
N LEU A 171 -4.30 12.49 29.28
CA LEU A 171 -3.45 13.14 30.29
C LEU A 171 -3.66 14.67 30.44
N ALA A 172 -4.37 15.32 29.50
CA ALA A 172 -4.61 16.77 29.53
C ALA A 172 -5.81 17.20 30.39
N GLN A 173 -6.61 16.25 30.92
CA GLN A 173 -7.78 16.56 31.75
C GLN A 173 -7.41 16.53 33.24
N SER A 174 -7.34 17.71 33.86
CA SER A 174 -7.20 17.87 35.31
C SER A 174 -8.55 17.58 35.98
N ALA A 175 -8.83 16.32 36.29
CA ALA A 175 -9.94 15.94 37.14
C ALA A 175 -9.41 15.16 38.34
N GLU A 176 -10.07 15.31 39.49
CA GLU A 176 -9.81 14.53 40.69
C GLU A 176 -9.72 13.03 40.35
N GLU A 177 -8.64 12.39 40.77
CA GLU A 177 -8.43 10.96 40.53
C GLU A 177 -9.42 10.15 41.38
N THR A 178 -10.48 9.66 40.75
CA THR A 178 -11.27 8.56 41.30
C THR A 178 -10.43 7.29 41.31
N LEU A 179 -10.37 6.61 42.45
CA LEU A 179 -9.69 5.33 42.57
C LEU A 179 -10.39 4.29 41.69
N SER A 180 -9.77 3.95 40.56
CA SER A 180 -10.31 3.00 39.58
C SER A 180 -9.23 2.04 39.07
N GLY A 181 -9.62 0.82 38.70
CA GLY A 181 -8.73 -0.22 38.17
C GLY A 181 -8.88 -1.55 38.92
N THR A 182 -8.38 -2.63 38.33
CA THR A 182 -8.47 -3.96 38.94
C THR A 182 -7.53 -4.09 40.13
N ALA A 183 -8.10 -4.38 41.29
CA ALA A 183 -7.45 -4.44 42.61
C ALA A 183 -6.03 -5.00 42.64
N VAL A 184 -5.79 -6.13 41.97
CA VAL A 184 -4.53 -6.87 42.02
C VAL A 184 -3.47 -6.40 41.00
N TYR A 185 -3.84 -5.51 40.08
CA TYR A 185 -2.96 -4.91 39.07
C TYR A 185 -2.64 -3.44 39.36
N MET A 186 -3.22 -2.85 40.40
CA MET A 186 -2.98 -1.44 40.76
C MET A 186 -1.59 -1.24 41.39
N PRO A 187 -0.91 -0.11 41.09
CA PRO A 187 0.40 0.18 41.64
C PRO A 187 0.33 0.66 43.12
N PRO A 188 1.41 0.49 43.91
CA PRO A 188 1.44 0.83 45.33
C PRO A 188 1.08 2.29 45.63
N GLU A 189 1.53 3.23 44.81
CA GLU A 189 1.25 4.66 44.99
C GLU A 189 -0.26 4.98 44.90
N LYS A 190 -1.00 4.26 44.04
CA LYS A 190 -2.45 4.39 43.90
C LYS A 190 -3.19 3.72 45.06
N LEU A 191 -2.76 2.53 45.46
CA LEU A 191 -3.31 1.82 46.63
C LEU A 191 -3.08 2.58 47.95
N LYS A 192 -1.94 3.27 48.07
CA LYS A 192 -1.59 4.07 49.25
C LYS A 192 -2.55 5.24 49.46
N GLN A 193 -3.10 5.83 48.39
CA GLN A 193 -4.12 6.86 48.49
C GLN A 193 -5.41 6.30 49.11
N TYR A 194 -5.82 5.11 48.70
CA TYR A 194 -6.98 4.41 49.28
C TYR A 194 -6.79 4.11 50.76
N LEU A 195 -5.65 3.53 51.15
CA LEU A 195 -5.40 3.13 52.54
C LEU A 195 -5.28 4.31 53.52
N ARG A 196 -4.98 5.52 53.03
CA ARG A 196 -4.76 6.71 53.86
C ARG A 196 -5.99 7.61 54.03
N PHE A 197 -7.09 7.38 53.31
CA PHE A 197 -8.29 8.24 53.32
C PHE A 197 -7.99 9.76 53.18
N GLN A 198 -6.94 10.15 52.44
CA GLN A 198 -6.57 11.54 52.23
C GLN A 198 -6.42 11.85 50.73
N PRO A 199 -7.28 12.73 50.16
CA PRO A 199 -7.05 13.30 48.84
C PRO A 199 -5.98 14.39 48.98
N THR A 200 -4.74 14.11 48.60
CA THR A 200 -3.68 15.14 48.56
C THR A 200 -3.44 15.58 47.12
N GLN A 201 -3.35 16.90 46.91
CA GLN A 201 -3.24 17.59 45.61
C GLN A 201 -1.93 17.37 44.84
N THR A 202 -1.10 16.40 45.24
CA THR A 202 0.22 16.15 44.61
C THR A 202 0.22 14.80 43.91
N ALA A 203 -0.55 14.66 42.83
CA ALA A 203 -0.58 13.46 42.00
C ALA A 203 -0.36 13.82 40.51
N ASN A 204 0.72 14.55 40.20
CA ASN A 204 1.24 14.64 38.84
C ASN A 204 2.32 13.58 38.55
N LEU A 205 2.45 12.56 39.40
CA LEU A 205 3.32 11.42 39.16
C LEU A 205 2.61 10.39 38.25
N THR A 206 2.59 10.74 36.96
CA THR A 206 2.66 9.85 35.79
C THR A 206 1.74 8.62 35.78
N ASN A 207 0.48 8.82 35.39
CA ASN A 207 -0.48 7.76 35.15
C ASN A 207 0.01 6.64 34.20
N THR A 208 0.93 6.94 33.29
CA THR A 208 1.59 5.95 32.42
C THR A 208 2.49 4.96 33.18
N LEU A 209 3.13 5.37 34.29
CA LEU A 209 3.93 4.44 35.12
C LEU A 209 3.06 3.44 35.88
N GLY A 210 1.78 3.77 36.10
CA GLY A 210 0.79 2.84 36.64
C GLY A 210 0.44 1.74 35.63
N ASP A 211 0.28 2.09 34.35
CA ASP A 211 0.09 1.11 33.28
C ASP A 211 1.33 0.23 33.08
N ILE A 212 2.54 0.78 33.23
CA ILE A 212 3.79 0.00 33.20
C ILE A 212 3.85 -0.99 34.36
N TYR A 213 3.43 -0.59 35.57
CA TYR A 213 3.28 -1.52 36.69
C TYR A 213 2.30 -2.64 36.37
N ALA A 214 1.10 -2.30 35.86
CA ALA A 214 0.08 -3.26 35.47
C ALA A 214 0.57 -4.21 34.36
N PHE A 215 1.41 -3.72 33.43
CA PHE A 215 2.06 -4.54 32.43
C PHE A 215 3.04 -5.54 33.05
N GLY A 216 3.83 -5.15 34.06
CA GLY A 216 4.69 -6.07 34.82
C GLY A 216 3.90 -7.21 35.46
N VAL A 217 2.79 -6.88 36.14
CA VAL A 217 1.89 -7.88 36.73
C VAL A 217 1.23 -8.76 35.64
N THR A 218 0.92 -8.17 34.49
CA THR A 218 0.38 -8.88 33.31
C THR A 218 1.39 -9.87 32.71
N ILE A 219 2.69 -9.53 32.63
CA ILE A 219 3.75 -10.46 32.19
C ILE A 219 3.72 -11.71 33.08
N TYR A 220 3.67 -11.53 34.40
CA TYR A 220 3.58 -12.66 35.34
C TYR A 220 2.33 -13.52 35.05
N SER A 221 1.15 -12.91 34.97
CA SER A 221 -0.10 -13.67 34.79
C SER A 221 -0.22 -14.37 33.45
N VAL A 222 0.28 -13.76 32.36
CA VAL A 222 0.32 -14.39 31.04
C VAL A 222 1.32 -15.55 31.04
N TRP A 223 2.47 -15.38 31.69
CA TRP A 223 3.48 -16.43 31.71
C TRP A 223 3.08 -17.61 32.60
N ALA A 224 2.64 -17.32 33.82
CA ALA A 224 2.18 -18.32 34.78
C ALA A 224 0.78 -18.88 34.46
N MET A 225 0.08 -18.28 33.49
CA MET A 225 -1.31 -18.59 33.12
C MET A 225 -2.24 -18.68 34.33
N SER A 226 -2.02 -17.81 35.33
CA SER A 226 -2.71 -17.81 36.62
C SER A 226 -2.79 -16.38 37.20
N PRO A 227 -3.72 -16.13 38.14
CA PRO A 227 -3.80 -14.85 38.83
C PRO A 227 -2.49 -14.49 39.56
N PRO A 228 -2.14 -13.19 39.68
CA PRO A 228 -0.89 -12.76 40.32
C PRO A 228 -0.88 -13.00 41.84
N TYR A 229 -2.06 -13.06 42.45
CA TYR A 229 -2.27 -13.40 43.86
C TYR A 229 -3.47 -14.33 43.98
N ILE A 230 -3.37 -15.33 44.85
CA ILE A 230 -4.49 -16.21 45.22
C ILE A 230 -5.04 -15.68 46.55
N ILE A 231 -6.16 -14.98 46.49
CA ILE A 231 -6.80 -14.34 47.64
C ILE A 231 -8.33 -14.39 47.50
N THR A 232 -9.01 -14.32 48.62
CA THR A 232 -10.46 -14.09 48.71
C THR A 232 -10.80 -12.59 48.71
N GLU A 233 -12.07 -12.23 48.51
CA GLU A 233 -12.49 -10.82 48.53
C GLU A 233 -12.21 -10.14 49.88
N ASP A 234 -12.37 -10.86 50.99
CA ASP A 234 -12.14 -10.33 52.35
C ASP A 234 -10.66 -10.03 52.63
N GLU A 235 -9.73 -10.66 51.89
CA GLU A 235 -8.28 -10.50 52.04
C GLU A 235 -7.70 -9.36 51.16
N LEU A 236 -8.54 -8.69 50.35
CA LEU A 236 -8.09 -7.66 49.42
C LEU A 236 -7.40 -6.48 50.12
N ARG A 237 -7.95 -6.04 51.25
CA ARG A 237 -7.39 -4.91 52.02
C ARG A 237 -6.04 -5.25 52.63
N ASP A 238 -5.88 -6.48 53.10
CA ASP A 238 -4.62 -6.97 53.66
C ASP A 238 -3.58 -7.11 52.55
N LEU A 239 -3.95 -7.65 51.39
CA LEU A 239 -3.08 -7.66 50.21
C LEU A 239 -2.62 -6.25 49.82
N TRP A 240 -3.52 -5.27 49.80
CA TRP A 240 -3.14 -3.89 49.48
C TRP A 240 -2.18 -3.30 50.49
N THR A 241 -2.39 -3.60 51.77
CA THR A 241 -1.50 -3.20 52.86
C THR A 241 -0.11 -3.82 52.65
N ASP A 242 -0.05 -5.12 52.36
CA ASP A 242 1.20 -5.82 52.07
C ASP A 242 1.93 -5.28 50.83
N ILE A 243 1.21 -5.00 49.73
CA ILE A 243 1.80 -4.44 48.50
C ILE A 243 2.42 -3.07 48.78
N VAL A 244 1.73 -2.23 49.56
CA VAL A 244 2.13 -0.85 49.83
C VAL A 244 3.24 -0.76 50.87
N TYR A 245 3.11 -1.50 51.98
CA TYR A 245 3.97 -1.34 53.16
C TYR A 245 5.06 -2.41 53.24
N GLU A 246 4.73 -3.67 52.93
CA GLU A 246 5.64 -4.82 52.98
C GLU A 246 6.30 -5.16 51.63
N ASP A 247 5.99 -4.38 50.59
CA ASP A 247 6.50 -4.58 49.22
C ASP A 247 6.18 -5.96 48.63
N LYS A 248 5.04 -6.54 49.00
CA LYS A 248 4.59 -7.83 48.46
C LYS A 248 4.40 -7.75 46.94
N ARG A 249 4.92 -8.76 46.24
CA ARG A 249 4.86 -8.94 44.77
C ARG A 249 4.46 -10.38 44.43
N PRO A 250 4.10 -10.67 43.16
CA PRO A 250 3.77 -12.04 42.75
C PRO A 250 4.90 -13.03 43.05
N ASP A 251 4.57 -14.28 43.40
CA ASP A 251 5.56 -15.25 43.88
C ASP A 251 6.51 -15.71 42.78
N MET A 252 7.75 -15.20 42.80
CA MET A 252 8.79 -15.55 41.85
C MET A 252 9.30 -17.00 41.95
N ARG A 253 8.88 -17.75 42.98
CA ARG A 253 9.18 -19.18 43.16
C ARG A 253 8.15 -20.08 42.46
N ASN A 254 7.15 -19.50 41.79
CA ASN A 254 6.16 -20.26 41.03
C ASN A 254 6.86 -21.16 39.97
N PRO A 255 6.68 -22.50 40.01
CA PRO A 255 7.31 -23.42 39.07
C PRO A 255 7.01 -23.14 37.59
N GLU A 256 5.85 -22.53 37.28
CA GLU A 256 5.44 -22.17 35.93
C GLU A 256 6.28 -21.02 35.32
N LEU A 257 7.17 -20.39 36.10
CA LEU A 257 8.11 -19.37 35.63
C LEU A 257 9.52 -19.93 35.31
N SER A 258 9.70 -21.24 35.43
CA SER A 258 11.02 -21.89 35.27
C SER A 258 11.61 -21.70 33.88
N ASP A 259 10.79 -21.66 32.83
CA ASP A 259 11.17 -21.49 31.43
C ASP A 259 11.22 -20.03 30.95
N MET A 260 10.84 -19.08 31.80
CA MET A 260 10.84 -17.65 31.48
C MET A 260 12.27 -17.13 31.26
N PRO A 261 12.56 -16.44 30.13
CA PRO A 261 13.86 -15.82 29.89
C PRO A 261 14.26 -14.87 31.02
N GLN A 262 15.52 -14.93 31.46
CA GLN A 262 16.00 -14.08 32.55
C GLN A 262 15.82 -12.60 32.24
N ALA A 263 16.12 -12.17 31.01
CA ALA A 263 15.93 -10.78 30.59
C ALA A 263 14.45 -10.33 30.65
N LEU A 264 13.49 -11.24 30.45
CA LEU A 264 12.06 -10.95 30.65
C LEU A 264 11.70 -10.85 32.14
N LYS A 265 12.29 -11.71 32.99
CA LYS A 265 12.16 -11.59 34.46
C LYS A 265 12.68 -10.24 34.95
N ASP A 266 13.82 -9.80 34.42
CA ASP A 266 14.45 -8.53 34.79
C ASP A 266 13.63 -7.31 34.32
N LEU A 267 13.00 -7.38 33.15
CA LEU A 267 12.05 -6.37 32.69
C LEU A 267 10.78 -6.36 33.56
N MET A 268 10.16 -7.51 33.77
CA MET A 268 8.95 -7.67 34.58
C MET A 268 9.13 -7.11 35.99
N THR A 269 10.28 -7.41 36.63
CA THR A 269 10.57 -6.95 37.99
C THR A 269 10.83 -5.45 38.09
N ARG A 270 11.43 -4.84 37.06
CA ARG A 270 11.54 -3.38 36.99
C ARG A 270 10.19 -2.72 36.74
N CYS A 271 9.33 -3.29 35.90
CA CYS A 271 7.99 -2.76 35.63
C CYS A 271 7.18 -2.59 36.92
N TRP A 272 7.22 -3.55 37.85
CA TRP A 272 6.49 -3.46 39.12
C TRP A 272 7.32 -2.95 40.32
N ALA A 273 8.44 -2.26 40.07
CA ALA A 273 9.27 -1.71 41.13
C ALA A 273 8.47 -0.79 42.07
N ARG A 274 8.77 -0.86 43.37
CA ARG A 274 8.08 -0.07 44.41
C ARG A 274 8.18 1.43 44.14
N ASP A 275 9.38 1.87 43.80
CA ASP A 275 9.67 3.25 43.42
C ASP A 275 9.38 3.45 41.91
N PRO A 276 8.43 4.32 41.52
CA PRO A 276 8.13 4.59 40.12
C PRO A 276 9.35 5.03 39.29
N SER A 277 10.35 5.69 39.88
CA SER A 277 11.55 6.12 39.14
C SER A 277 12.46 4.96 38.73
N GLN A 278 12.26 3.77 39.30
CA GLN A 278 13.01 2.55 38.96
C GLN A 278 12.33 1.73 37.85
N ARG A 279 11.09 2.08 37.49
CA ARG A 279 10.37 1.46 36.38
C ARG A 279 10.93 1.94 35.04
N PRO A 280 10.71 1.23 33.92
CA PRO A 280 10.84 1.83 32.60
C PRO A 280 10.05 3.14 32.56
N GLN A 281 10.67 4.21 32.06
CA GLN A 281 10.06 5.55 32.12
C GLN A 281 9.07 5.79 30.97
N SER A 282 8.99 4.85 30.03
CA SER A 282 8.04 4.85 28.93
C SER A 282 7.76 3.44 28.40
N PHE A 283 6.60 3.23 27.78
CA PHE A 283 6.34 1.99 27.02
C PHE A 283 7.25 1.85 25.80
N LYS A 284 7.77 2.96 25.26
CA LYS A 284 8.84 2.92 24.24
C LYS A 284 10.10 2.19 24.74
N ASP A 285 10.48 2.37 26.00
CA ASP A 285 11.61 1.66 26.59
C ASP A 285 11.30 0.18 26.83
N VAL A 286 10.08 -0.13 27.26
CA VAL A 286 9.57 -1.51 27.39
C VAL A 286 9.62 -2.24 26.04
N VAL A 287 9.16 -1.60 24.96
CA VAL A 287 9.19 -2.17 23.60
C VAL A 287 10.63 -2.48 23.17
N ARG A 288 11.57 -1.53 23.33
CA ARG A 288 12.99 -1.74 22.97
C ARG A 288 13.63 -2.89 23.73
N GLU A 289 13.27 -3.07 25.00
CA GLU A 289 13.78 -4.19 25.79
C GLU A 289 13.15 -5.52 25.37
N MET A 290 11.85 -5.55 25.07
CA MET A 290 11.19 -6.72 24.49
C MET A 290 11.80 -7.11 23.14
N GLU A 291 12.14 -6.14 22.28
CA GLU A 291 12.85 -6.38 21.01
C GLU A 291 14.22 -7.04 21.24
N ARG A 292 14.95 -6.63 22.28
CA ARG A 292 16.22 -7.27 22.67
C ARG A 292 16.02 -8.68 23.21
N ILE A 293 14.97 -8.90 24.01
CA ILE A 293 14.65 -10.21 24.61
C ILE A 293 14.27 -11.22 23.52
N ILE A 294 13.48 -10.79 22.54
CA ILE A 294 13.00 -11.63 21.44
C ILE A 294 14.08 -11.81 20.37
N GLY A 295 14.99 -10.81 20.24
CA GLY A 295 15.86 -10.65 19.08
C GLY A 295 15.05 -10.15 17.87
N VAL A 296 15.63 -9.32 17.01
CA VAL A 296 14.99 -8.92 15.74
C VAL A 296 15.03 -10.14 14.78
N PRO A 297 13.89 -10.60 14.20
CA PRO A 297 13.03 -11.55 14.90
C PRO A 297 12.79 -12.89 14.18
N ALA A 298 12.67 -13.95 14.98
CA ALA A 298 12.26 -15.31 14.62
C ALA A 298 10.84 -15.44 14.01
N ARG A 299 10.10 -14.33 13.84
CA ARG A 299 8.76 -14.33 13.21
C ARG A 299 8.75 -14.16 11.70
N LEU A 300 9.93 -14.05 11.07
CA LEU A 300 10.09 -14.28 9.62
C LEU A 300 10.43 -15.75 9.29
N THR A 301 10.56 -16.64 10.28
CA THR A 301 11.02 -18.03 10.06
C THR A 301 10.04 -19.12 10.48
N SER A 302 9.03 -18.85 11.31
CA SER A 302 7.98 -19.85 11.56
C SER A 302 6.82 -19.67 10.58
N SER A 303 6.93 -20.36 9.45
CA SER A 303 5.81 -20.74 8.60
C SER A 303 4.58 -21.12 9.43
N PHE A 304 3.40 -20.69 8.98
CA PHE A 304 2.11 -21.28 9.32
C PHE A 304 2.25 -22.78 9.59
N SER A 305 2.18 -23.19 10.86
CA SER A 305 1.80 -24.56 11.17
C SER A 305 0.36 -24.71 10.70
N LYS A 306 0.19 -25.28 9.51
CA LYS A 306 -1.11 -25.75 9.03
C LYS A 306 -1.77 -26.59 10.13
N PRO A 307 -3.08 -26.45 10.38
CA PRO A 307 -3.84 -27.55 10.95
C PRO A 307 -3.62 -28.78 10.08
N VAL A 308 -3.28 -29.89 10.73
CA VAL A 308 -3.10 -31.21 10.12
C VAL A 308 -4.40 -31.63 9.42
N ASP A 309 -4.36 -31.91 8.11
CA ASP A 309 -4.96 -33.11 7.51
C ASP A 309 -4.71 -33.26 5.97
N ALA A 310 -4.42 -34.52 5.61
CA ALA A 310 -4.58 -35.25 4.33
C ALA A 310 -3.70 -34.98 3.06
N ALA A 311 -2.60 -35.76 2.99
CA ALA A 311 -2.02 -36.61 1.92
C ALA A 311 -1.95 -36.24 0.40
N PRO A 312 -0.92 -36.73 -0.34
CA PRO A 312 -0.45 -36.18 -1.62
C PRO A 312 -0.63 -37.11 -2.85
N ALA A 313 -0.46 -36.57 -4.06
CA ALA A 313 -0.17 -37.38 -5.24
C ALA A 313 0.66 -36.67 -6.33
N ALA A 314 1.66 -37.43 -6.79
CA ALA A 314 2.28 -37.50 -8.12
C ALA A 314 3.43 -36.54 -8.49
N ALA A 315 4.56 -37.20 -8.73
CA ALA A 315 5.83 -36.75 -9.25
C ALA A 315 5.94 -36.92 -10.78
N ALA A 316 6.79 -36.13 -11.43
CA ALA A 316 7.62 -36.47 -12.60
C ALA A 316 8.61 -35.31 -12.83
N ARG A 317 9.90 -35.46 -12.51
CA ARG A 317 11.02 -35.96 -13.35
C ARG A 317 11.48 -35.00 -14.46
N GLU A 318 12.65 -34.43 -14.18
CA GLU A 318 13.84 -34.19 -15.03
C GLU A 318 13.72 -34.60 -16.51
N ASP A 319 14.15 -33.74 -17.45
CA ASP A 319 15.50 -33.89 -18.04
C ASP A 319 15.97 -32.69 -18.90
N SER A 320 17.30 -32.49 -18.89
CA SER A 320 18.22 -31.91 -19.89
C SER A 320 17.73 -30.80 -20.87
N GLY A 321 18.33 -29.62 -21.00
CA GLY A 321 19.76 -29.34 -21.14
C GLY A 321 20.19 -29.35 -22.61
N TYR A 322 20.34 -28.19 -23.27
CA TYR A 322 21.39 -27.94 -24.28
C TYR A 322 21.54 -26.46 -24.68
N THR A 323 22.79 -26.16 -24.99
CA THR A 323 23.55 -24.92 -25.23
C THR A 323 23.10 -23.97 -26.35
N GLY A 324 23.21 -22.65 -26.12
CA GLY A 324 24.32 -21.83 -26.61
C GLY A 324 24.37 -21.29 -28.06
N SER A 325 24.54 -19.95 -28.15
CA SER A 325 25.08 -19.13 -29.27
C SER A 325 24.15 -18.90 -30.47
N GLY A 326 24.14 -17.78 -31.20
CA GLY A 326 25.00 -16.60 -31.22
C GLY A 326 24.51 -15.66 -32.34
N ALA A 327 24.90 -14.39 -32.26
CA ALA A 327 24.44 -13.29 -33.09
C ALA A 327 24.99 -13.25 -34.54
N SER A 328 24.21 -12.67 -35.45
CA SER A 328 24.56 -11.85 -36.65
C SER A 328 23.30 -11.76 -37.54
N GLY A 329 22.94 -10.72 -38.28
CA GLY A 329 23.64 -9.53 -38.76
C GLY A 329 23.21 -9.29 -40.22
N ILE A 330 22.27 -8.36 -40.45
CA ILE A 330 22.03 -7.51 -41.65
C ILE A 330 21.61 -8.16 -42.99
N SER A 331 20.44 -7.74 -43.51
CA SER A 331 20.21 -7.12 -44.84
C SER A 331 18.83 -7.46 -45.43
N GLY A 332 18.19 -6.52 -46.16
CA GLY A 332 17.15 -6.86 -47.14
C GLY A 332 15.92 -5.97 -47.24
N SER A 333 16.10 -4.68 -47.54
CA SER A 333 15.03 -3.80 -48.02
C SER A 333 14.71 -4.05 -49.51
N THR A 334 13.65 -4.78 -49.85
CA THR A 334 12.93 -4.66 -51.15
C THR A 334 11.68 -5.55 -51.21
N LYS A 335 10.62 -5.21 -50.47
CA LYS A 335 9.27 -5.80 -50.66
C LYS A 335 8.13 -4.87 -50.18
N ARG A 336 8.26 -3.56 -50.41
CA ARG A 336 7.29 -2.54 -49.92
C ARG A 336 6.43 -1.85 -51.00
N LYS A 337 6.35 -2.38 -52.22
CA LYS A 337 5.53 -1.75 -53.29
C LYS A 337 4.30 -2.53 -53.75
N ASP A 338 4.18 -3.81 -53.41
CA ASP A 338 3.08 -4.63 -53.95
C ASP A 338 1.88 -4.79 -52.99
N GLU A 339 2.03 -4.45 -51.71
CA GLU A 339 0.94 -4.59 -50.72
C GLU A 339 0.08 -3.31 -50.55
N LEU A 340 0.53 -2.16 -51.05
CA LEU A 340 -0.20 -0.89 -50.94
C LEU A 340 -1.19 -0.60 -52.10
N GLN A 341 -1.14 -1.34 -53.21
CA GLN A 341 -2.03 -1.09 -54.36
C GLN A 341 -3.39 -1.80 -54.28
N VAL A 342 -3.63 -2.66 -53.29
CA VAL A 342 -4.92 -3.34 -53.12
C VAL A 342 -5.96 -2.50 -52.35
N LEU A 343 -5.55 -1.35 -51.76
CA LEU A 343 -6.41 -0.57 -50.85
C LEU A 343 -7.03 0.71 -51.44
N GLN A 344 -6.79 1.06 -52.71
CA GLN A 344 -7.39 2.25 -53.35
C GLN A 344 -8.51 1.97 -54.36
N ALA A 345 -8.94 0.72 -54.51
CA ALA A 345 -10.05 0.36 -55.39
C ALA A 345 -11.18 -0.34 -54.59
N ASN A 346 -11.84 0.40 -53.70
CA ASN A 346 -13.24 0.17 -53.29
C ASN A 346 -13.67 1.25 -52.28
N SER A 347 -14.03 2.43 -52.79
CA SER A 347 -14.77 3.46 -52.05
C SER A 347 -16.30 3.24 -52.06
N GLY A 348 -16.74 2.01 -52.38
CA GLY A 348 -18.11 1.56 -52.12
C GLY A 348 -18.15 0.82 -50.79
N ALA A 349 -18.92 1.36 -49.83
CA ALA A 349 -19.24 0.64 -48.60
C ALA A 349 -19.73 -0.78 -48.95
N PRO A 350 -19.10 -1.86 -48.45
CA PRO A 350 -19.66 -3.19 -48.64
C PRO A 350 -20.88 -3.28 -47.74
N SER A 351 -22.07 -3.25 -48.34
CA SER A 351 -23.27 -3.82 -47.73
C SER A 351 -22.95 -5.28 -47.40
N ILE A 352 -23.04 -5.64 -46.13
CA ILE A 352 -22.89 -7.00 -45.64
C ILE A 352 -23.84 -7.90 -46.47
N PRO A 353 -23.38 -9.03 -47.04
CA PRO A 353 -24.28 -9.93 -47.76
C PRO A 353 -25.41 -10.37 -46.84
N ALA A 354 -26.64 -10.32 -47.34
CA ALA A 354 -27.84 -10.81 -46.66
C ALA A 354 -27.80 -12.35 -46.52
N THR A 355 -26.94 -12.87 -45.64
CA THR A 355 -27.02 -14.25 -45.16
C THR A 355 -27.98 -14.26 -43.98
N THR A 356 -29.20 -14.77 -44.23
CA THR A 356 -30.25 -15.10 -43.26
C THR A 356 -30.02 -14.54 -41.85
N THR A 357 -30.36 -13.28 -41.64
CA THR A 357 -30.51 -12.72 -40.28
C THR A 357 -31.39 -13.69 -39.48
N PRO A 358 -30.92 -14.20 -38.33
CA PRO A 358 -31.78 -14.92 -37.41
C PRO A 358 -33.03 -14.09 -37.18
N ASN A 359 -34.21 -14.70 -37.22
CA ASN A 359 -35.43 -14.00 -36.82
C ASN A 359 -35.19 -13.43 -35.42
N LEU A 360 -35.08 -12.10 -35.30
CA LEU A 360 -34.67 -11.42 -34.06
C LEU A 360 -35.62 -11.80 -32.91
N ASP A 361 -36.90 -12.04 -33.21
CA ASP A 361 -37.89 -12.49 -32.24
C ASP A 361 -37.59 -13.90 -31.74
N GLN A 362 -37.21 -14.80 -32.64
CA GLN A 362 -36.82 -16.17 -32.28
C GLN A 362 -35.50 -16.17 -31.50
N LEU A 363 -34.51 -15.40 -31.94
CA LEU A 363 -33.23 -15.25 -31.24
C LEU A 363 -33.42 -14.71 -29.82
N THR A 364 -34.28 -13.70 -29.66
CA THR A 364 -34.62 -13.12 -28.36
C THR A 364 -35.36 -14.12 -27.49
N LYS A 365 -36.27 -14.91 -28.08
CA LYS A 365 -36.99 -15.97 -27.36
C LYS A 365 -36.03 -17.04 -26.84
N ASP A 366 -35.12 -17.53 -27.69
CA ASP A 366 -34.13 -18.54 -27.31
C ASP A 366 -33.15 -18.01 -26.25
N ALA A 367 -32.74 -16.74 -26.36
CA ALA A 367 -31.90 -16.08 -25.37
C ALA A 367 -32.59 -15.97 -24.00
N LYS A 368 -33.89 -15.62 -23.97
CA LYS A 368 -34.72 -15.60 -22.75
C LYS A 368 -34.93 -16.99 -22.15
N GLN A 369 -34.88 -18.03 -22.96
CA GLN A 369 -34.95 -19.43 -22.51
C GLN A 369 -33.62 -19.96 -21.98
N GLY A 370 -32.57 -19.15 -21.95
CA GLY A 370 -31.29 -19.50 -21.35
C GLY A 370 -30.28 -20.10 -22.33
N ASN A 371 -30.51 -20.06 -23.64
CA ASN A 371 -29.55 -20.58 -24.62
C ASN A 371 -28.29 -19.68 -24.70
N PRO A 372 -27.08 -20.15 -24.31
CA PRO A 372 -25.88 -19.32 -24.27
C PRO A 372 -25.45 -18.78 -25.64
N ALA A 373 -25.63 -19.56 -26.71
CA ALA A 373 -25.27 -19.13 -28.06
C ALA A 373 -26.21 -18.02 -28.58
N ALA A 374 -27.51 -18.10 -28.24
CA ALA A 374 -28.48 -17.06 -28.55
C ALA A 374 -28.20 -15.78 -27.76
N GLN A 375 -27.92 -15.92 -26.45
CA GLN A 375 -27.51 -14.83 -25.57
C GLN A 375 -26.24 -14.13 -26.06
N ARG A 376 -25.19 -14.88 -26.40
CA ARG A 376 -23.97 -14.33 -27.01
C ARG A 376 -24.26 -13.57 -28.30
N SER A 377 -25.08 -14.14 -29.18
CA SER A 377 -25.37 -13.54 -30.49
C SER A 377 -26.14 -12.23 -30.33
N LEU A 378 -27.11 -12.20 -29.40
CA LEU A 378 -27.87 -11.00 -29.08
C LEU A 378 -26.98 -9.95 -28.41
N GLY A 379 -26.09 -10.36 -27.51
CA GLY A 379 -25.08 -9.49 -26.91
C GLY A 379 -24.16 -8.83 -27.95
N LYS A 380 -23.69 -9.59 -28.94
CA LYS A 380 -22.91 -9.05 -30.08
C LYS A 380 -23.71 -8.05 -30.92
N LEU A 381 -25.00 -8.28 -31.14
CA LEU A 381 -25.85 -7.35 -31.88
C LEU A 381 -25.99 -6.00 -31.17
N PHE A 382 -26.25 -6.01 -29.86
CA PHE A 382 -26.31 -4.78 -29.06
C PHE A 382 -24.95 -4.11 -28.91
N MET A 383 -23.86 -4.88 -28.84
CA MET A 383 -22.50 -4.34 -28.78
C MET A 383 -22.12 -3.55 -30.03
N LEU A 384 -22.52 -4.05 -31.21
CA LEU A 384 -22.10 -3.49 -32.49
C LEU A 384 -23.10 -2.49 -33.06
N GLY A 385 -24.38 -2.65 -32.73
CA GLY A 385 -25.46 -1.99 -33.44
C GLY A 385 -25.67 -2.54 -34.85
N THR A 386 -26.90 -2.49 -35.33
CA THR A 386 -27.31 -2.79 -36.71
C THR A 386 -28.43 -1.83 -37.10
N GLU A 387 -28.89 -1.87 -38.36
CA GLU A 387 -30.08 -1.09 -38.76
C GLU A 387 -31.33 -1.39 -37.92
N ARG A 388 -31.43 -2.59 -37.32
CA ARG A 388 -32.60 -3.04 -36.56
C ARG A 388 -32.41 -3.00 -35.04
N VAL A 389 -31.17 -2.91 -34.58
CA VAL A 389 -30.82 -2.94 -33.15
C VAL A 389 -29.87 -1.79 -32.89
N THR A 390 -30.32 -0.77 -32.17
CA THR A 390 -29.45 0.33 -31.75
C THR A 390 -28.34 -0.21 -30.86
N GLN A 391 -27.13 0.31 -31.02
CA GLN A 391 -26.02 -0.03 -30.13
C GLN A 391 -26.37 0.35 -28.69
N ASP A 392 -26.24 -0.61 -27.78
CA ASP A 392 -26.52 -0.44 -26.36
C ASP A 392 -25.61 -1.35 -25.54
N HIS A 393 -24.64 -0.75 -24.86
CA HIS A 393 -23.67 -1.49 -24.06
C HIS A 393 -24.27 -2.09 -22.79
N PHE A 394 -25.33 -1.51 -22.23
CA PHE A 394 -26.00 -2.10 -21.07
C PHE A 394 -26.74 -3.37 -21.48
N GLU A 395 -27.45 -3.34 -22.60
CA GLU A 395 -28.12 -4.51 -23.17
C GLU A 395 -27.10 -5.57 -23.62
N ALA A 396 -25.99 -5.17 -24.23
CA ALA A 396 -24.92 -6.10 -24.60
C ALA A 396 -24.38 -6.85 -23.37
N ALA A 397 -24.04 -6.13 -22.29
CA ALA A 397 -23.62 -6.71 -21.03
C ALA A 397 -24.68 -7.66 -20.43
N ARG A 398 -25.95 -7.23 -20.45
CA ARG A 398 -27.08 -8.00 -19.92
C ARG A 398 -27.21 -9.38 -20.57
N TRP A 399 -26.97 -9.47 -21.87
CA TRP A 399 -27.04 -10.73 -22.61
C TRP A 399 -25.74 -11.53 -22.57
N LEU A 400 -24.57 -10.88 -22.58
CA LEU A 400 -23.28 -11.57 -22.51
C LEU A 400 -23.03 -12.23 -21.15
N ARG A 401 -23.44 -11.58 -20.05
CA ARG A 401 -23.21 -12.07 -18.68
C ARG A 401 -23.72 -13.50 -18.43
N PRO A 402 -25.00 -13.85 -18.67
CA PRO A 402 -25.49 -15.20 -18.42
C PRO A 402 -24.81 -16.25 -19.32
N ALA A 403 -24.46 -15.90 -20.56
CA ALA A 403 -23.72 -16.80 -21.45
C ALA A 403 -22.29 -17.04 -20.95
N ALA A 404 -21.62 -16.00 -20.43
CA ALA A 404 -20.30 -16.11 -19.84
C ALA A 404 -20.30 -16.98 -18.57
N ILE A 405 -21.31 -16.82 -17.71
CA ILE A 405 -21.52 -17.66 -16.51
C ILE A 405 -21.77 -19.13 -16.92
N ALA A 406 -22.45 -19.36 -18.03
CA ALA A 406 -22.69 -20.69 -18.57
C ALA A 406 -21.46 -21.33 -19.25
N GLY A 407 -20.31 -20.65 -19.28
CA GLY A 407 -19.06 -21.17 -19.83
C GLY A 407 -18.88 -20.98 -21.34
N ASP A 408 -19.68 -20.12 -21.99
CA ASP A 408 -19.46 -19.79 -23.40
C ASP A 408 -18.19 -18.94 -23.56
N ALA A 409 -17.12 -19.52 -24.09
CA ALA A 409 -15.78 -18.91 -24.15
C ALA A 409 -15.76 -17.55 -24.88
N VAL A 410 -16.54 -17.40 -25.95
CA VAL A 410 -16.62 -16.14 -26.71
C VAL A 410 -17.41 -15.09 -25.92
N ALA A 411 -18.45 -15.50 -25.18
CA ALA A 411 -19.16 -14.59 -24.29
C ALA A 411 -18.27 -14.18 -23.10
N GLN A 412 -17.46 -15.10 -22.55
CA GLN A 412 -16.50 -14.82 -21.49
C GLN A 412 -15.49 -13.76 -21.95
N SER A 413 -14.88 -13.90 -23.14
CA SER A 413 -13.89 -12.93 -23.60
C SER A 413 -14.47 -11.55 -23.89
N LEU A 414 -15.66 -11.48 -24.51
CA LEU A 414 -16.35 -10.20 -24.75
C LEU A 414 -16.88 -9.56 -23.46
N PHE A 415 -17.39 -10.36 -22.52
CA PHE A 415 -17.83 -9.83 -21.23
C PHE A 415 -16.64 -9.39 -20.36
N GLY A 416 -15.47 -10.01 -20.55
CA GLY A 416 -14.19 -9.55 -19.99
C GLY A 416 -13.87 -8.11 -20.38
N ASP A 417 -13.93 -7.76 -21.67
CA ASP A 417 -13.76 -6.37 -22.14
C ASP A 417 -14.72 -5.41 -21.44
N TYR A 418 -15.98 -5.78 -21.32
CA TYR A 418 -17.00 -4.93 -20.69
C TYR A 418 -16.73 -4.71 -19.21
N THR A 419 -16.24 -5.74 -18.53
CA THR A 419 -15.87 -5.67 -17.10
C THR A 419 -14.61 -4.85 -16.89
N PHE A 420 -13.67 -4.89 -17.84
CA PHE A 420 -12.42 -4.13 -17.82
C PHE A 420 -12.62 -2.63 -18.08
N TYR A 421 -13.40 -2.29 -19.12
CA TYR A 421 -13.63 -0.89 -19.51
C TYR A 421 -14.86 -0.26 -18.83
N GLY A 422 -15.69 -1.05 -18.14
CA GLY A 422 -16.88 -0.57 -17.42
C GLY A 422 -18.12 -0.37 -18.28
N TYR A 423 -18.15 -0.88 -19.51
CA TYR A 423 -19.30 -0.76 -20.41
C TYR A 423 -20.51 -1.49 -19.86
N GLY A 424 -21.57 -0.78 -19.47
CA GLY A 424 -22.80 -1.39 -18.95
C GLY A 424 -22.61 -2.23 -17.67
N CYS A 425 -21.41 -2.24 -17.09
CA CYS A 425 -20.94 -3.09 -16.01
C CYS A 425 -20.11 -2.23 -15.04
N THR A 426 -20.79 -1.41 -14.24
CA THR A 426 -20.16 -0.67 -13.12
C THR A 426 -20.46 -1.37 -11.80
N PRO A 427 -19.50 -1.46 -10.86
CA PRO A 427 -18.13 -0.93 -10.96
C PRO A 427 -17.20 -1.78 -11.86
N ILE A 428 -16.17 -1.15 -12.44
CA ILE A 428 -15.04 -1.81 -13.12
C ILE A 428 -14.38 -2.79 -12.16
N ASP A 429 -14.01 -3.97 -12.67
CA ASP A 429 -13.30 -5.01 -11.92
C ASP A 429 -12.27 -5.71 -12.83
N ASN A 430 -11.05 -5.18 -12.83
CA ASN A 430 -9.98 -5.70 -13.68
C ASN A 430 -9.61 -7.15 -13.33
N CYS A 431 -9.67 -7.54 -12.05
CA CYS A 431 -9.38 -8.90 -11.63
C CYS A 431 -10.41 -9.89 -12.21
N LYS A 432 -11.70 -9.52 -12.17
CA LYS A 432 -12.75 -10.34 -12.77
C LYS A 432 -12.64 -10.42 -14.29
N ALA A 433 -12.25 -9.33 -14.95
CA ALA A 433 -12.00 -9.34 -16.39
C ALA A 433 -10.89 -10.34 -16.77
N VAL A 434 -9.78 -10.35 -16.03
CA VAL A 434 -8.70 -11.32 -16.24
C VAL A 434 -9.18 -12.76 -16.04
N GLU A 435 -9.96 -13.03 -15.00
CA GLU A 435 -10.52 -14.36 -14.76
C GLU A 435 -11.35 -14.86 -15.95
N LEU A 436 -12.18 -13.99 -16.51
CA LEU A 436 -13.01 -14.29 -17.69
C LEU A 436 -12.17 -14.55 -18.94
N TRP A 437 -11.16 -13.70 -19.21
CA TRP A 437 -10.25 -13.91 -20.33
C TRP A 437 -9.42 -15.19 -20.18
N ARG A 438 -9.01 -15.53 -18.95
CA ARG A 438 -8.32 -16.78 -18.66
C ARG A 438 -9.18 -17.99 -18.99
N GLN A 439 -10.42 -18.02 -18.49
CA GLN A 439 -11.37 -19.08 -18.80
C GLN A 439 -11.63 -19.20 -20.30
N ALA A 440 -11.82 -18.07 -20.99
CA ALA A 440 -12.00 -18.05 -22.44
C ALA A 440 -10.78 -18.59 -23.19
N ALA A 441 -9.57 -18.17 -22.78
CA ALA A 441 -8.30 -18.55 -23.41
C ALA A 441 -8.00 -20.04 -23.26
N GLU A 442 -8.24 -20.59 -22.05
CA GLU A 442 -8.11 -22.01 -21.73
C GLU A 442 -9.12 -22.86 -22.49
N ASN A 443 -10.33 -22.33 -22.72
CA ASN A 443 -11.36 -22.95 -23.58
C ASN A 443 -11.11 -22.73 -25.08
N GLY A 444 -9.96 -22.16 -25.46
CA GLY A 444 -9.51 -22.06 -26.84
C GLY A 444 -9.97 -20.82 -27.61
N ASP A 445 -10.67 -19.86 -26.98
CA ASP A 445 -11.09 -18.64 -27.66
C ASP A 445 -9.89 -17.75 -28.02
N PRO A 446 -9.63 -17.47 -29.31
CA PRO A 446 -8.44 -16.72 -29.72
C PRO A 446 -8.45 -15.27 -29.25
N PHE A 447 -9.61 -14.67 -29.02
CA PHE A 447 -9.71 -13.32 -28.47
C PHE A 447 -9.39 -13.29 -26.98
N GLY A 448 -9.87 -14.28 -26.22
CA GLY A 448 -9.43 -14.52 -24.85
C GLY A 448 -7.92 -14.75 -24.74
N GLN A 449 -7.33 -15.51 -25.66
CA GLN A 449 -5.87 -15.73 -25.71
C GLN A 449 -5.09 -14.45 -26.00
N LEU A 450 -5.54 -13.62 -26.96
CA LEU A 450 -4.95 -12.30 -27.19
C LEU A 450 -5.02 -11.44 -25.92
N SER A 451 -6.21 -11.36 -25.31
CA SER A 451 -6.45 -10.53 -24.15
C SER A 451 -5.57 -10.96 -22.97
N LEU A 452 -5.50 -12.26 -22.68
CA LEU A 452 -4.63 -12.81 -21.65
C LEU A 452 -3.14 -12.59 -21.95
N GLY A 453 -2.74 -12.67 -23.22
CA GLY A 453 -1.38 -12.33 -23.65
C GLY A 453 -1.02 -10.87 -23.34
N LEU A 454 -1.97 -9.94 -23.51
CA LEU A 454 -1.79 -8.54 -23.13
C LEU A 454 -1.81 -8.33 -21.61
N VAL A 455 -2.63 -9.09 -20.87
CA VAL A 455 -2.61 -9.07 -19.41
C VAL A 455 -1.20 -9.39 -18.89
N TYR A 456 -0.57 -10.46 -19.40
CA TYR A 456 0.79 -10.82 -19.01
C TYR A 456 1.85 -9.85 -19.54
N ARG A 457 1.65 -9.24 -20.71
CA ARG A 457 2.59 -8.20 -21.20
C ARG A 457 2.60 -6.97 -20.29
N TYR A 458 1.44 -6.58 -19.77
CA TYR A 458 1.26 -5.32 -19.06
C TYR A 458 1.09 -5.46 -17.55
N GLY A 459 1.02 -6.69 -17.02
CA GLY A 459 0.89 -6.94 -15.59
C GLY A 459 -0.43 -6.46 -14.97
N VAL A 460 -1.55 -6.65 -15.67
CA VAL A 460 -2.85 -6.04 -15.31
C VAL A 460 -3.73 -6.98 -14.47
N GLY A 461 -4.64 -6.42 -13.67
CA GLY A 461 -5.76 -7.16 -13.05
C GLY A 461 -5.33 -8.29 -12.11
N GLY A 462 -4.24 -8.10 -11.35
CA GLY A 462 -3.76 -9.11 -10.42
C GLY A 462 -2.77 -10.12 -11.02
N GLU A 463 -2.36 -10.00 -12.29
CA GLU A 463 -1.27 -10.81 -12.89
C GLU A 463 0.06 -10.06 -13.01
N LEU A 464 1.19 -10.70 -12.71
CA LEU A 464 2.51 -10.08 -12.90
C LEU A 464 2.89 -10.00 -14.38
N GLN A 465 3.77 -9.06 -14.72
CA GLN A 465 4.32 -9.00 -16.07
C GLN A 465 5.16 -10.26 -16.33
N ASP A 466 4.87 -10.95 -17.44
CA ASP A 466 5.57 -12.14 -17.90
C ASP A 466 5.58 -12.20 -19.43
N ASP A 467 6.68 -11.79 -20.03
CA ASP A 467 6.84 -11.77 -21.49
C ASP A 467 6.83 -13.18 -22.12
N SER A 468 7.21 -14.21 -21.34
CA SER A 468 7.22 -15.61 -21.81
C SER A 468 5.79 -16.13 -21.92
N GLU A 469 5.01 -16.01 -20.85
CA GLU A 469 3.58 -16.35 -20.85
C GLU A 469 2.82 -15.53 -21.88
N SER A 470 3.07 -14.22 -21.93
CA SER A 470 2.50 -13.32 -22.92
C SER A 470 2.71 -13.84 -24.35
N LYS A 471 3.95 -14.18 -24.71
CA LYS A 471 4.29 -14.74 -26.02
C LYS A 471 3.59 -16.07 -26.29
N GLN A 472 3.53 -16.97 -25.30
CA GLN A 472 2.85 -18.26 -25.47
C GLN A 472 1.37 -18.09 -25.81
N TRP A 473 0.68 -17.15 -25.16
CA TRP A 473 -0.73 -16.86 -25.44
C TRP A 473 -0.93 -16.21 -26.80
N PHE A 474 -0.06 -15.27 -27.20
CA PHE A 474 -0.08 -14.72 -28.55
C PHE A 474 0.15 -15.80 -29.62
N ASP A 475 1.14 -16.69 -29.44
CA ASP A 475 1.43 -17.77 -30.38
C ASP A 475 0.26 -18.76 -30.53
N LYS A 476 -0.53 -18.96 -29.47
CA LYS A 476 -1.78 -19.75 -29.52
C LYS A 476 -2.84 -19.03 -30.36
N ALA A 477 -3.06 -17.74 -30.12
CA ALA A 477 -4.02 -16.94 -30.89
C ALA A 477 -3.65 -16.88 -32.39
N ILE A 478 -2.36 -16.69 -32.70
CA ILE A 478 -1.81 -16.63 -34.07
C ILE A 478 -1.99 -17.95 -34.80
N ARG A 479 -1.74 -19.09 -34.14
CA ARG A 479 -2.00 -20.42 -34.73
C ARG A 479 -3.46 -20.65 -35.09
N GLN A 480 -4.38 -19.97 -34.41
CA GLN A 480 -5.81 -19.99 -34.71
C GLN A 480 -6.24 -18.95 -35.76
N GLY A 481 -5.29 -18.22 -36.35
CA GLY A 481 -5.54 -17.21 -37.38
C GLY A 481 -5.96 -15.84 -36.85
N TYR A 482 -5.69 -15.54 -35.57
CA TYR A 482 -5.89 -14.23 -34.95
C TYR A 482 -4.54 -13.55 -34.75
N PRO A 483 -4.34 -12.27 -35.10
CA PRO A 483 -5.34 -11.27 -35.48
C PRO A 483 -5.71 -11.19 -36.97
N GLN A 484 -5.18 -12.03 -37.87
CA GLN A 484 -5.52 -11.98 -39.31
C GLN A 484 -7.03 -12.07 -39.60
N SER A 485 -7.80 -12.77 -38.77
CA SER A 485 -9.26 -12.84 -38.86
C SER A 485 -9.96 -11.49 -38.64
N LEU A 486 -9.37 -10.58 -37.87
CA LEU A 486 -9.90 -9.22 -37.66
C LEU A 486 -9.82 -8.38 -38.94
N VAL A 487 -8.83 -8.62 -39.81
CA VAL A 487 -8.69 -7.89 -41.09
C VAL A 487 -9.93 -8.09 -41.96
N LYS A 488 -10.51 -9.31 -41.93
CA LYS A 488 -11.75 -9.62 -42.66
C LYS A 488 -12.98 -8.92 -42.08
N GLN A 489 -12.87 -8.42 -40.85
CA GLN A 489 -13.91 -7.68 -40.13
C GLN A 489 -13.62 -6.17 -40.12
N ALA A 490 -12.64 -5.70 -40.90
CA ALA A 490 -12.38 -4.28 -41.11
C ALA A 490 -13.67 -3.58 -41.55
N GLY A 491 -13.97 -2.43 -40.93
CA GLY A 491 -15.30 -1.84 -40.95
C GLY A 491 -15.98 -1.86 -39.59
N ASN A 492 -15.69 -2.86 -38.74
CA ASN A 492 -16.16 -2.93 -37.35
C ASN A 492 -15.22 -2.14 -36.42
N PRO A 493 -15.73 -1.19 -35.60
CA PRO A 493 -14.87 -0.36 -34.77
C PRO A 493 -14.13 -1.12 -33.65
N HIS A 494 -14.73 -2.20 -33.09
CA HIS A 494 -14.06 -3.05 -32.11
C HIS A 494 -12.89 -3.81 -32.77
N SER A 495 -13.13 -4.40 -33.95
CA SER A 495 -12.07 -5.09 -34.70
C SER A 495 -10.95 -4.15 -35.16
N GLU A 496 -11.29 -2.93 -35.57
CA GLU A 496 -10.32 -1.90 -35.97
C GLU A 496 -9.45 -1.45 -34.79
N TYR A 497 -10.03 -1.27 -33.60
CA TYR A 497 -9.26 -0.99 -32.40
C TYR A 497 -8.26 -2.11 -32.09
N TRP A 498 -8.71 -3.36 -32.06
CA TRP A 498 -7.84 -4.49 -31.76
C TRP A 498 -6.77 -4.74 -32.84
N LEU A 499 -7.07 -4.45 -34.11
CA LEU A 499 -6.05 -4.43 -35.17
C LEU A 499 -4.99 -3.37 -34.89
N GLY A 500 -5.40 -2.14 -34.53
CA GLY A 500 -4.48 -1.07 -34.16
C GLY A 500 -3.55 -1.50 -33.02
N LEU A 501 -4.08 -2.12 -31.97
CA LEU A 501 -3.27 -2.66 -30.88
C LEU A 501 -2.30 -3.74 -31.37
N CYS A 502 -2.75 -4.71 -32.16
CA CYS A 502 -1.87 -5.76 -32.65
C CYS A 502 -0.73 -5.22 -33.53
N TYR A 503 -0.97 -4.23 -34.38
CA TYR A 503 0.08 -3.60 -35.17
C TYR A 503 1.05 -2.76 -34.33
N ALA A 504 0.56 -2.02 -33.34
CA ALA A 504 1.39 -1.24 -32.42
C ALA A 504 2.33 -2.17 -31.61
N GLU A 505 1.78 -3.29 -31.15
CA GLU A 505 2.50 -4.28 -30.35
C GLU A 505 3.38 -5.25 -31.17
N GLY A 506 3.16 -5.33 -32.49
CA GLY A 506 3.78 -6.35 -33.35
C GLY A 506 3.28 -7.78 -33.06
N ILE A 507 2.00 -7.93 -32.68
CA ILE A 507 1.37 -9.23 -32.42
C ILE A 507 0.84 -9.79 -33.74
N GLY A 508 1.51 -10.82 -34.27
CA GLY A 508 1.10 -11.49 -35.51
C GLY A 508 1.31 -10.66 -36.80
N PHE A 509 1.91 -9.47 -36.67
CA PHE A 509 2.28 -8.57 -37.76
C PHE A 509 3.65 -7.95 -37.48
N ASP A 510 4.34 -7.54 -38.54
CA ASP A 510 5.46 -6.62 -38.40
C ASP A 510 4.95 -5.28 -37.85
N LYS A 511 5.69 -4.66 -36.93
CA LYS A 511 5.34 -3.33 -36.41
C LYS A 511 5.22 -2.35 -37.58
N ASP A 512 4.04 -1.75 -37.73
CA ASP A 512 3.71 -0.82 -38.81
C ASP A 512 3.38 0.57 -38.26
N PHE A 513 4.14 1.59 -38.63
CA PHE A 513 3.92 2.98 -38.19
C PHE A 513 2.53 3.55 -38.54
N ALA A 514 1.75 2.90 -39.40
CA ALA A 514 0.36 3.28 -39.71
C ALA A 514 -0.69 2.75 -38.70
N TRP A 515 -0.30 2.10 -37.61
CA TRP A 515 -1.25 1.53 -36.63
C TRP A 515 -2.23 2.57 -36.05
N VAL A 516 -1.83 3.84 -35.93
CA VAL A 516 -2.70 4.93 -35.44
C VAL A 516 -3.92 5.16 -36.34
N ASP A 517 -3.82 4.88 -37.64
CA ASP A 517 -4.94 5.06 -38.57
C ASP A 517 -6.09 4.09 -38.25
N TRP A 518 -5.79 2.92 -37.68
CA TRP A 518 -6.82 2.00 -37.20
C TRP A 518 -7.56 2.56 -35.97
N PHE A 519 -6.83 3.15 -35.03
CA PHE A 519 -7.45 3.86 -33.90
C PHE A 519 -8.28 5.06 -34.38
N ARG A 520 -7.81 5.79 -35.40
CA ARG A 520 -8.57 6.89 -36.00
C ARG A 520 -9.88 6.40 -36.61
N LYS A 521 -9.86 5.34 -37.44
CA LYS A 521 -11.07 4.77 -38.05
C LYS A 521 -12.10 4.31 -37.00
N ALA A 522 -11.65 3.63 -35.96
CA ALA A 522 -12.52 3.19 -34.87
C ALA A 522 -13.08 4.39 -34.06
N SER A 523 -12.26 5.42 -33.83
CA SER A 523 -12.66 6.65 -33.14
C SER A 523 -13.69 7.46 -33.92
N GLU A 524 -13.55 7.57 -35.24
CA GLU A 524 -14.50 8.26 -36.12
C GLU A 524 -15.87 7.59 -36.13
N LYS A 525 -15.93 6.29 -35.83
CA LYS A 525 -17.16 5.51 -35.67
C LYS A 525 -17.75 5.54 -34.27
N GLY A 526 -17.19 6.34 -33.37
CA GLY A 526 -17.75 6.50 -32.03
C GLY A 526 -17.15 5.59 -30.95
N PHE A 527 -16.15 4.76 -31.24
CA PHE A 527 -15.65 3.78 -30.26
C PHE A 527 -14.74 4.39 -29.21
N ALA A 528 -15.27 4.52 -27.98
CA ALA A 528 -14.60 5.23 -26.90
C ALA A 528 -13.20 4.71 -26.48
N PRO A 529 -12.89 3.40 -26.49
CA PRO A 529 -11.53 2.92 -26.22
C PRO A 529 -10.52 3.42 -27.26
N ALA A 530 -10.92 3.41 -28.55
CA ALA A 530 -10.08 3.92 -29.61
C ALA A 530 -9.89 5.44 -29.51
N MET A 531 -10.93 6.18 -29.13
CA MET A 531 -10.81 7.63 -28.89
C MET A 531 -9.83 7.92 -27.75
N ASN A 532 -9.91 7.18 -26.65
CA ASN A 532 -8.94 7.29 -25.57
C ASN A 532 -7.52 6.97 -26.06
N LYS A 533 -7.35 5.84 -26.76
CA LYS A 533 -6.03 5.41 -27.23
C LYS A 533 -5.43 6.38 -28.25
N LEU A 534 -6.25 6.92 -29.15
CA LEU A 534 -5.82 7.97 -30.08
C LEU A 534 -5.42 9.26 -29.34
N GLY A 535 -6.11 9.57 -28.24
CA GLY A 535 -5.71 10.64 -27.33
C GLY A 535 -4.29 10.43 -26.79
N GLU A 536 -3.98 9.22 -26.32
CA GLU A 536 -2.64 8.83 -25.83
C GLU A 536 -1.58 8.98 -26.93
N CYS A 537 -1.89 8.53 -28.16
CA CYS A 537 -0.97 8.70 -29.30
C CYS A 537 -0.59 10.17 -29.53
N TYR A 538 -1.55 11.09 -29.44
CA TYR A 538 -1.29 12.53 -29.57
C TYR A 538 -0.59 13.13 -28.34
N GLU A 539 -0.78 12.58 -27.15
CA GLU A 539 -0.10 13.00 -25.93
C GLU A 539 1.39 12.64 -25.97
N ASP A 540 1.71 11.41 -26.35
CA ASP A 540 3.06 10.87 -26.35
C ASP A 540 3.82 11.17 -27.64
N GLY A 541 3.10 11.44 -28.73
CA GLY A 541 3.68 11.52 -30.06
C GLY A 541 4.03 10.14 -30.63
N ASP A 542 3.31 9.10 -30.20
CA ASP A 542 3.52 7.73 -30.66
C ASP A 542 2.70 7.46 -31.92
N GLY A 543 3.38 7.21 -33.04
CA GLY A 543 2.79 7.05 -34.37
C GLY A 543 2.18 8.31 -34.99
N VAL A 544 2.08 9.42 -34.26
CA VAL A 544 1.65 10.75 -34.73
C VAL A 544 2.50 11.86 -34.12
N GLU A 545 2.49 13.06 -34.70
CA GLU A 545 3.12 14.21 -34.06
C GLU A 545 2.38 14.59 -32.77
N LYS A 546 3.14 14.81 -31.69
CA LYS A 546 2.60 15.23 -30.39
C LYS A 546 1.74 16.48 -30.53
N ASN A 547 0.49 16.40 -30.11
CA ASN A 547 -0.48 17.49 -30.23
C ASN A 547 -1.43 17.52 -29.02
N PRO A 548 -1.14 18.38 -28.02
CA PRO A 548 -1.94 18.46 -26.79
C PRO A 548 -3.42 18.75 -27.03
N SER A 549 -3.75 19.60 -28.00
CA SER A 549 -5.14 19.97 -28.30
C SER A 549 -5.92 18.82 -28.93
N GLN A 550 -5.28 18.02 -29.80
CA GLN A 550 -5.90 16.82 -30.35
C GLN A 550 -6.10 15.74 -29.28
N ALA A 551 -5.12 15.53 -28.39
CA ALA A 551 -5.23 14.60 -27.27
C ALA A 551 -6.48 14.90 -26.42
N VAL A 552 -6.59 16.15 -25.95
CA VAL A 552 -7.76 16.63 -25.18
C VAL A 552 -9.07 16.45 -25.94
N SER A 553 -9.10 16.79 -27.24
CA SER A 553 -10.32 16.67 -28.05
C SER A 553 -10.82 15.22 -28.10
N TRP A 554 -9.91 14.26 -28.26
CA TRP A 554 -10.27 12.83 -28.28
C TRP A 554 -10.62 12.29 -26.90
N TYR A 555 -9.86 12.66 -25.86
CA TYR A 555 -10.22 12.31 -24.48
C TYR A 555 -11.60 12.85 -24.09
N ARG A 556 -11.94 14.07 -24.51
CA ARG A 556 -13.26 14.66 -24.25
C ARG A 556 -14.38 13.88 -24.91
N LYS A 557 -14.25 13.54 -26.20
CA LYS A 557 -15.25 12.72 -26.91
C LYS A 557 -15.47 11.37 -26.22
N ALA A 558 -14.41 10.71 -25.76
CA ALA A 558 -14.52 9.44 -25.03
C ALA A 558 -15.13 9.62 -23.63
N ALA A 559 -14.71 10.66 -22.90
CA ALA A 559 -15.19 10.96 -21.56
C ALA A 559 -16.68 11.35 -21.54
N ASP A 560 -17.15 12.05 -22.57
CA ASP A 560 -18.55 12.43 -22.78
C ASP A 560 -19.45 11.20 -23.02
N GLN A 561 -18.88 10.10 -23.55
CA GLN A 561 -19.54 8.79 -23.65
C GLN A 561 -19.45 7.95 -22.36
N GLY A 562 -18.83 8.49 -21.30
CA GLY A 562 -18.71 7.81 -20.02
C GLY A 562 -17.44 6.97 -19.83
N HIS A 563 -16.54 6.90 -20.81
CA HIS A 563 -15.32 6.08 -20.70
C HIS A 563 -14.43 6.52 -19.54
N ALA A 564 -14.29 5.66 -18.52
CA ALA A 564 -13.72 6.04 -17.24
C ALA A 564 -12.22 6.40 -17.31
N LEU A 565 -11.41 5.67 -18.09
CA LEU A 565 -9.99 6.02 -18.30
C LEU A 565 -9.84 7.36 -19.03
N ALA A 566 -10.71 7.65 -20.01
CA ALA A 566 -10.67 8.94 -20.71
C ALA A 566 -11.09 10.10 -19.81
N GLN A 567 -12.04 9.87 -18.89
CA GLN A 567 -12.37 10.85 -17.86
C GLN A 567 -11.14 11.13 -16.98
N ASN A 568 -10.40 10.10 -16.56
CA ASN A 568 -9.15 10.30 -15.82
C ASN A 568 -8.11 11.09 -16.65
N ASN A 569 -7.84 10.69 -17.90
CA ASN A 569 -6.82 11.34 -18.74
C ASN A 569 -7.19 12.81 -19.06
N LEU A 570 -8.46 13.09 -19.33
CA LEU A 570 -8.94 14.47 -19.48
C LEU A 570 -8.82 15.25 -18.17
N GLY A 571 -9.06 14.60 -17.03
CA GLY A 571 -8.85 15.19 -15.71
C GLY A 571 -7.40 15.58 -15.49
N GLN A 572 -6.46 14.73 -15.90
CA GLN A 572 -5.02 15.00 -15.85
C GLN A 572 -4.64 16.19 -16.74
N CYS A 573 -5.21 16.26 -17.95
CA CYS A 573 -5.01 17.40 -18.84
C CYS A 573 -5.42 18.72 -18.18
N TYR A 574 -6.55 18.76 -17.46
CA TYR A 574 -6.98 19.94 -16.71
C TYR A 574 -6.13 20.22 -15.46
N LEU A 575 -5.60 19.19 -14.80
CA LEU A 575 -4.72 19.35 -13.64
C LEU A 575 -3.41 20.05 -14.03
N ASP A 576 -2.85 19.65 -15.17
CA ASP A 576 -1.55 20.11 -15.65
C ASP A 576 -1.64 21.34 -16.57
N GLY A 577 -2.81 21.61 -17.15
CA GLY A 577 -2.98 22.60 -18.21
C GLY A 577 -2.43 22.11 -19.56
N PHE A 578 -2.46 20.79 -19.80
CA PHE A 578 -1.99 20.18 -21.03
C PHE A 578 -3.06 20.26 -22.12
N GLY A 579 -2.83 21.09 -23.14
CA GLY A 579 -3.77 21.28 -24.26
C GLY A 579 -5.08 21.98 -23.90
N VAL A 580 -5.27 22.33 -22.63
CA VAL A 580 -6.40 23.08 -22.06
C VAL A 580 -5.90 24.07 -21.01
N GLU A 581 -6.70 25.08 -20.69
CA GLU A 581 -6.44 25.90 -19.52
C GLU A 581 -6.54 25.08 -18.23
N LYS A 582 -5.58 25.24 -17.33
CA LYS A 582 -5.53 24.54 -16.06
C LYS A 582 -6.79 24.82 -15.23
N ASN A 583 -7.49 23.78 -14.81
CA ASN A 583 -8.72 23.89 -14.04
C ASN A 583 -8.87 22.73 -13.04
N LEU A 584 -8.51 22.98 -11.78
CA LEU A 584 -8.53 21.96 -10.73
C LEU A 584 -9.94 21.43 -10.44
N THR A 585 -10.97 22.28 -10.53
CA THR A 585 -12.35 21.88 -10.27
C THR A 585 -12.85 20.90 -11.34
N GLN A 586 -12.54 21.17 -12.61
CA GLN A 586 -12.89 20.25 -13.70
C GLN A 586 -12.08 18.96 -13.62
N ALA A 587 -10.79 19.03 -13.26
CA ALA A 587 -9.96 17.85 -13.03
C ALA A 587 -10.58 16.93 -11.98
N VAL A 588 -10.88 17.45 -10.79
CA VAL A 588 -11.52 16.69 -9.69
C VAL A 588 -12.87 16.12 -10.11
N ALA A 589 -13.71 16.89 -10.82
CA ALA A 589 -15.01 16.40 -11.27
C ALA A 589 -14.89 15.19 -12.20
N LEU A 590 -13.89 15.20 -13.09
CA LEU A 590 -13.61 14.10 -14.00
C LEU A 590 -12.98 12.89 -13.29
N PHE A 591 -12.01 13.12 -12.40
CA PHE A 591 -11.43 12.07 -11.56
C PHE A 591 -12.49 11.39 -10.71
N ARG A 592 -13.42 12.17 -10.13
CA ARG A 592 -14.56 11.62 -9.36
C ARG A 592 -15.43 10.71 -10.23
N LYS A 593 -15.82 11.16 -11.43
CA LYS A 593 -16.61 10.34 -12.35
C LYS A 593 -15.90 9.03 -12.71
N ALA A 594 -14.59 9.06 -12.94
CA ALA A 594 -13.81 7.86 -13.20
C ALA A 594 -13.74 6.95 -11.95
N ALA A 595 -13.48 7.52 -10.77
CA ALA A 595 -13.34 6.80 -9.51
C ALA A 595 -14.64 6.12 -9.07
N ASP A 596 -15.78 6.79 -9.24
CA ASP A 596 -17.11 6.27 -8.90
C ASP A 596 -17.52 5.11 -9.81
N GLN A 597 -16.96 5.04 -11.03
CA GLN A 597 -17.09 3.88 -11.92
C GLN A 597 -16.15 2.72 -11.57
N GLY A 598 -15.28 2.87 -10.56
CA GLY A 598 -14.32 1.82 -10.15
C GLY A 598 -12.95 1.90 -10.83
N CYS A 599 -12.71 2.89 -11.71
CA CYS A 599 -11.44 3.00 -12.44
C CYS A 599 -10.24 3.17 -11.50
N PRO A 600 -9.23 2.27 -11.49
CA PRO A 600 -8.08 2.38 -10.59
C PRO A 600 -7.31 3.70 -10.75
N ALA A 601 -7.09 4.14 -12.00
CA ALA A 601 -6.44 5.43 -12.27
C ALA A 601 -7.23 6.61 -11.68
N GLY A 602 -8.56 6.65 -11.89
CA GLY A 602 -9.43 7.69 -11.33
C GLY A 602 -9.46 7.67 -9.79
N GLN A 603 -9.51 6.49 -9.18
CA GLN A 603 -9.42 6.32 -7.73
C GLN A 603 -8.08 6.82 -7.20
N PHE A 604 -6.97 6.47 -7.85
CA PHE A 604 -5.65 6.97 -7.47
C PHE A 604 -5.55 8.49 -7.60
N SER A 605 -5.99 9.07 -8.72
CA SER A 605 -6.04 10.52 -8.95
C SER A 605 -6.89 11.24 -7.91
N MET A 606 -8.02 10.67 -7.50
CA MET A 606 -8.82 11.21 -6.39
C MET A 606 -8.06 11.16 -5.07
N GLY A 607 -7.33 10.08 -4.81
CA GLY A 607 -6.43 9.95 -3.68
C GLY A 607 -5.39 11.06 -3.63
N LEU A 608 -4.73 11.31 -4.77
CA LEU A 608 -3.76 12.40 -4.92
C LEU A 608 -4.37 13.79 -4.74
N CYS A 609 -5.58 14.02 -5.27
CA CYS A 609 -6.27 15.30 -5.11
C CYS A 609 -6.55 15.61 -3.64
N TYR A 610 -7.06 14.64 -2.88
CA TYR A 610 -7.27 14.79 -1.44
C TYR A 610 -5.95 14.93 -0.66
N GLY A 611 -4.89 14.22 -1.07
CA GLY A 611 -3.60 14.28 -0.40
C GLY A 611 -2.90 15.63 -0.56
N MET A 612 -3.05 16.28 -1.71
CA MET A 612 -2.40 17.55 -2.04
C MET A 612 -3.30 18.78 -1.90
N GLY A 613 -4.61 18.60 -1.68
CA GLY A 613 -5.58 19.69 -1.70
C GLY A 613 -5.82 20.29 -3.10
N ASN A 614 -5.61 19.49 -4.16
CA ASN A 614 -5.80 19.95 -5.53
C ASN A 614 -7.28 19.95 -5.90
N GLY A 615 -7.92 21.13 -5.87
CA GLY A 615 -9.33 21.30 -6.25
C GLY A 615 -10.34 20.74 -5.24
N VAL A 616 -9.87 20.14 -4.14
CA VAL A 616 -10.64 19.70 -2.97
C VAL A 616 -9.90 20.10 -1.70
N GLU A 617 -10.59 20.16 -0.56
CA GLU A 617 -9.94 20.32 0.73
C GLU A 617 -9.02 19.12 1.02
N MET A 618 -7.83 19.41 1.54
CA MET A 618 -6.86 18.39 1.89
C MET A 618 -7.40 17.47 2.98
N ASP A 619 -7.41 16.17 2.71
CA ASP A 619 -7.90 15.14 3.63
C ASP A 619 -7.11 13.85 3.41
N THR A 620 -6.07 13.65 4.23
CA THR A 620 -5.19 12.49 4.11
C THR A 620 -5.90 11.16 4.39
N ALA A 621 -6.96 11.16 5.20
CA ALA A 621 -7.70 9.93 5.51
C ALA A 621 -8.52 9.49 4.28
N ARG A 622 -9.23 10.42 3.64
CA ARG A 622 -9.92 10.15 2.37
C ARG A 622 -8.95 9.83 1.25
N ALA A 623 -7.80 10.51 1.20
CA ALA A 623 -6.75 10.22 0.23
C ALA A 623 -6.38 8.73 0.26
N VAL A 624 -6.04 8.20 1.44
CA VAL A 624 -5.66 6.79 1.58
C VAL A 624 -6.82 5.84 1.28
N GLN A 625 -8.07 6.18 1.62
CA GLN A 625 -9.21 5.34 1.24
C GLN A 625 -9.31 5.17 -0.28
N TRP A 626 -9.10 6.24 -1.05
CA TRP A 626 -9.12 6.18 -2.51
C TRP A 626 -7.90 5.47 -3.09
N VAL A 627 -6.69 5.76 -2.58
CA VAL A 627 -5.45 5.06 -2.99
C VAL A 627 -5.57 3.56 -2.70
N ARG A 628 -6.12 3.18 -1.54
CA ARG A 628 -6.31 1.77 -1.17
C ARG A 628 -7.20 1.02 -2.14
N LYS A 629 -8.33 1.62 -2.56
CA LYS A 629 -9.23 1.00 -3.55
C LYS A 629 -8.50 0.71 -4.87
N ALA A 630 -7.66 1.64 -5.33
CA ALA A 630 -6.85 1.42 -6.53
C ALA A 630 -5.77 0.34 -6.31
N ALA A 631 -5.10 0.37 -5.16
CA ALA A 631 -4.03 -0.57 -4.81
C ALA A 631 -4.54 -2.02 -4.67
N GLU A 632 -5.74 -2.21 -4.12
CA GLU A 632 -6.42 -3.50 -4.00
C GLU A 632 -6.83 -4.09 -5.35
N GLN A 633 -7.04 -3.25 -6.37
CA GLN A 633 -7.23 -3.66 -7.77
C GLN A 633 -5.90 -3.94 -8.52
N GLY A 634 -4.77 -3.87 -7.83
CA GLY A 634 -3.45 -4.15 -8.43
C GLY A 634 -2.76 -2.97 -9.10
N PHE A 635 -3.26 -1.73 -8.92
CA PHE A 635 -2.65 -0.55 -9.55
C PHE A 635 -1.31 -0.20 -8.90
N ALA A 636 -0.21 -0.35 -9.64
CA ALA A 636 1.15 -0.40 -9.11
C ALA A 636 1.58 0.92 -8.42
N GLU A 637 1.20 2.06 -8.99
CA GLU A 637 1.44 3.40 -8.44
C GLU A 637 0.70 3.61 -7.13
N ALA A 638 -0.54 3.11 -7.03
CA ALA A 638 -1.30 3.14 -5.79
C ALA A 638 -0.71 2.20 -4.74
N GLN A 639 -0.19 1.03 -5.13
CA GLN A 639 0.51 0.13 -4.22
C GLN A 639 1.79 0.78 -3.67
N ASN A 640 2.58 1.43 -4.52
CA ASN A 640 3.75 2.20 -4.11
C ASN A 640 3.35 3.30 -3.12
N GLN A 641 2.28 4.04 -3.42
CA GLN A 641 1.78 5.06 -2.49
C GLN A 641 1.22 4.49 -1.19
N MET A 642 0.61 3.31 -1.19
CA MET A 642 0.27 2.62 0.06
C MET A 642 1.53 2.29 0.87
N GLY A 643 2.61 1.86 0.20
CA GLY A 643 3.92 1.65 0.81
C GLY A 643 4.43 2.91 1.52
N ILE A 644 4.34 4.06 0.85
CA ILE A 644 4.73 5.38 1.39
C ILE A 644 3.81 5.80 2.55
N CYS A 645 2.49 5.65 2.39
CA CYS A 645 1.53 6.01 3.42
C CYS A 645 1.78 5.25 4.74
N TYR A 646 2.06 3.95 4.67
CA TYR A 646 2.43 3.16 5.85
C TYR A 646 3.85 3.44 6.37
N ARG A 647 4.79 3.86 5.51
CA ARG A 647 6.15 4.24 5.94
C ARG A 647 6.13 5.55 6.75
N ASP A 648 5.41 6.54 6.23
CA ASP A 648 5.49 7.93 6.70
C ASP A 648 4.28 8.34 7.56
N GLY A 649 3.23 7.51 7.60
CA GLY A 649 2.05 7.73 8.43
C GLY A 649 1.01 8.69 7.81
N PHE A 650 1.00 8.82 6.48
CA PHE A 650 0.01 9.65 5.79
C PHE A 650 -1.34 8.95 5.76
N GLY A 651 -2.34 9.48 6.49
CA GLY A 651 -3.72 8.96 6.48
C GLY A 651 -3.91 7.55 7.09
N VAL A 652 -2.83 6.88 7.47
CA VAL A 652 -2.78 5.60 8.18
C VAL A 652 -1.74 5.66 9.29
N THR A 653 -1.83 4.77 10.26
CA THR A 653 -0.75 4.59 11.23
C THR A 653 0.49 4.01 10.57
N ILE A 654 1.66 4.49 10.97
CA ILE A 654 2.94 3.94 10.53
C ILE A 654 2.99 2.44 10.81
N ASP A 655 3.30 1.65 9.78
CA ASP A 655 3.44 0.20 9.84
C ASP A 655 4.47 -0.24 8.80
N PHE A 656 5.72 -0.42 9.23
CA PHE A 656 6.81 -0.77 8.32
C PHE A 656 6.65 -2.16 7.68
N SER A 657 5.95 -3.09 8.33
CA SER A 657 5.67 -4.41 7.74
C SER A 657 4.72 -4.26 6.56
N LYS A 658 3.61 -3.53 6.75
CA LYS A 658 2.69 -3.24 5.64
C LYS A 658 3.35 -2.39 4.57
N SER A 659 4.20 -1.44 4.95
CA SER A 659 4.97 -0.65 4.00
C SER A 659 5.80 -1.55 3.08
N VAL A 660 6.56 -2.49 3.65
CA VAL A 660 7.33 -3.49 2.89
C VAL A 660 6.42 -4.37 2.02
N GLU A 661 5.30 -4.86 2.54
CA GLU A 661 4.34 -5.67 1.78
C GLU A 661 3.80 -4.92 0.55
N TRP A 662 3.43 -3.64 0.71
CA TRP A 662 2.91 -2.83 -0.39
C TRP A 662 4.00 -2.43 -1.40
N PHE A 663 5.21 -2.13 -0.94
CA PHE A 663 6.34 -1.91 -1.84
C PHE A 663 6.72 -3.19 -2.61
N LEU A 664 6.66 -4.37 -1.99
CA LEU A 664 6.83 -5.66 -2.67
C LEU A 664 5.79 -5.85 -3.77
N LYS A 665 4.51 -5.65 -3.46
CA LYS A 665 3.44 -5.72 -4.47
C LYS A 665 3.70 -4.76 -5.62
N ALA A 666 4.01 -3.49 -5.33
CA ALA A 666 4.29 -2.50 -6.37
C ALA A 666 5.51 -2.88 -7.22
N ALA A 667 6.58 -3.34 -6.58
CA ALA A 667 7.84 -3.67 -7.24
C ALA A 667 7.72 -4.90 -8.14
N GLU A 668 7.01 -5.93 -7.69
CA GLU A 668 6.67 -7.12 -8.49
C GLU A 668 5.83 -6.74 -9.71
N ARG A 669 5.00 -5.69 -9.59
CA ARG A 669 4.20 -5.11 -10.69
C ARG A 669 4.97 -4.17 -11.61
N GLY A 670 6.29 -4.11 -11.47
CA GLY A 670 7.12 -3.26 -12.31
C GLY A 670 7.27 -1.82 -11.84
N ASN A 671 6.62 -1.38 -10.75
CA ASN A 671 6.77 0.01 -10.30
C ASN A 671 8.22 0.31 -9.90
N SER A 672 8.91 1.15 -10.68
CA SER A 672 10.34 1.38 -10.55
C SER A 672 10.72 2.08 -9.23
N ASP A 673 9.85 2.94 -8.69
CA ASP A 673 10.05 3.58 -7.38
C ASP A 673 9.95 2.59 -6.22
N GLY A 674 8.97 1.67 -6.28
CA GLY A 674 8.84 0.56 -5.33
C GLY A 674 10.05 -0.38 -5.38
N GLN A 675 10.52 -0.71 -6.60
CA GLN A 675 11.74 -1.50 -6.80
C GLN A 675 12.98 -0.81 -6.22
N ASN A 676 13.18 0.49 -6.51
CA ASN A 676 14.29 1.27 -5.93
C ASN A 676 14.21 1.29 -4.40
N THR A 677 13.02 1.48 -3.84
CA THR A 677 12.80 1.50 -2.39
C THR A 677 13.17 0.18 -1.73
N LEU A 678 12.77 -0.96 -2.31
CA LEU A 678 13.18 -2.28 -1.82
C LEU A 678 14.69 -2.50 -1.96
N GLY A 679 15.28 -2.02 -3.06
CA GLY A 679 16.72 -2.02 -3.24
C GLY A 679 17.43 -1.33 -2.07
N CYS A 680 16.96 -0.14 -1.68
CA CYS A 680 17.46 0.59 -0.52
C CYS A 680 17.25 -0.17 0.80
N TYR A 681 16.07 -0.75 1.02
CA TYR A 681 15.79 -1.53 2.24
C TYR A 681 16.75 -2.73 2.39
N TYR A 682 16.99 -3.48 1.32
CA TYR A 682 17.96 -4.58 1.31
C TYR A 682 19.41 -4.10 1.44
N LYS A 683 19.78 -2.98 0.81
CA LYS A 683 21.14 -2.40 0.89
C LYS A 683 21.47 -1.94 2.31
N ASP A 684 20.54 -1.25 2.96
CA ASP A 684 20.76 -0.61 4.27
C ASP A 684 20.50 -1.59 5.42
N GLY A 685 19.70 -2.63 5.19
CA GLY A 685 19.19 -3.50 6.26
C GLY A 685 18.06 -2.84 7.06
N SER A 686 17.40 -1.85 6.46
CA SER A 686 16.27 -1.12 7.06
C SER A 686 14.99 -1.88 6.76
N PHE A 687 14.32 -2.40 7.79
CA PHE A 687 13.08 -3.20 7.73
C PHE A 687 13.22 -4.60 7.10
N LEU A 688 14.19 -4.80 6.19
CA LEU A 688 14.57 -6.08 5.61
C LEU A 688 15.97 -6.49 6.07
N LYS A 689 16.24 -7.79 6.12
CA LYS A 689 17.61 -8.28 6.38
C LYS A 689 18.53 -7.80 5.26
N LYS A 690 19.64 -7.19 5.64
CA LYS A 690 20.64 -6.68 4.71
C LYS A 690 21.11 -7.77 3.74
N ASP A 691 20.99 -7.49 2.44
CA ASP A 691 21.33 -8.40 1.35
C ASP A 691 21.66 -7.60 0.08
N TYR A 692 22.95 -7.42 -0.20
CA TYR A 692 23.37 -6.64 -1.37
C TYR A 692 23.00 -7.29 -2.71
N SER A 693 22.96 -8.62 -2.77
CA SER A 693 22.61 -9.32 -4.01
C SER A 693 21.15 -9.05 -4.39
N LYS A 694 20.24 -9.12 -3.42
CA LYS A 694 18.83 -8.73 -3.63
C LYS A 694 18.67 -7.24 -3.92
N ALA A 695 19.46 -6.39 -3.26
CA ALA A 695 19.44 -4.96 -3.53
C ALA A 695 19.77 -4.67 -5.01
N ILE A 696 20.82 -5.30 -5.54
CA ILE A 696 21.22 -5.18 -6.95
C ILE A 696 20.14 -5.68 -7.89
N GLU A 697 19.49 -6.79 -7.57
CA GLU A 697 18.40 -7.32 -8.40
C GLU A 697 17.28 -6.28 -8.56
N TRP A 698 16.84 -5.68 -7.46
CA TRP A 698 15.79 -4.66 -7.49
C TRP A 698 16.25 -3.35 -8.13
N PHE A 699 17.46 -2.88 -7.82
CA PHE A 699 18.01 -1.68 -8.45
C PHE A 699 18.16 -1.86 -9.97
N ARG A 700 18.59 -3.03 -10.43
CA ARG A 700 18.73 -3.31 -11.85
C ARG A 700 17.39 -3.22 -12.58
N ARG A 701 16.34 -3.88 -12.05
CA ARG A 701 14.98 -3.82 -12.62
C ARG A 701 14.45 -2.38 -12.71
N ALA A 702 14.70 -1.55 -11.69
CA ALA A 702 14.29 -0.14 -11.71
C ALA A 702 15.13 0.70 -12.67
N ALA A 703 16.44 0.46 -12.71
CA ALA A 703 17.40 1.21 -13.53
C ALA A 703 17.20 0.97 -15.03
N GLU A 704 16.86 -0.26 -15.41
CA GLU A 704 16.50 -0.65 -16.79
C GLU A 704 15.22 0.05 -17.28
N GLN A 705 14.32 0.42 -16.37
CA GLN A 705 13.14 1.25 -16.65
C GLN A 705 13.43 2.75 -16.67
N GLY A 706 14.70 3.16 -16.50
CA GLY A 706 15.09 4.56 -16.53
C GLY A 706 15.12 5.26 -15.17
N ASN A 707 14.80 4.58 -14.05
CA ASN A 707 14.77 5.21 -12.73
C ASN A 707 16.16 5.75 -12.32
N ALA A 708 16.29 7.07 -12.24
CA ALA A 708 17.58 7.74 -12.03
C ALA A 708 18.20 7.47 -10.64
N ASP A 709 17.38 7.31 -9.60
CA ASP A 709 17.85 6.92 -8.26
C ASP A 709 18.44 5.52 -8.26
N ALA A 710 17.77 4.57 -8.93
CA ALA A 710 18.23 3.20 -9.07
C ALA A 710 19.49 3.10 -9.94
N GLN A 711 19.56 3.84 -11.06
CA GLN A 711 20.77 3.95 -11.87
C GLN A 711 21.95 4.52 -11.08
N THR A 712 21.71 5.54 -10.24
CA THR A 712 22.74 6.05 -9.32
C THR A 712 23.19 5.00 -8.32
N SER A 713 22.25 4.23 -7.77
CA SER A 713 22.53 3.14 -6.83
C SER A 713 23.32 2.00 -7.49
N MET A 714 23.02 1.65 -8.75
CA MET A 714 23.80 0.71 -9.55
C MET A 714 25.23 1.21 -9.77
N GLY A 715 25.39 2.50 -10.10
CA GLY A 715 26.72 3.12 -10.23
C GLY A 715 27.54 3.01 -8.95
N ALA A 716 26.93 3.34 -7.81
CA ALA A 716 27.57 3.25 -6.50
C ALA A 716 27.91 1.81 -6.11
N ALA A 717 27.08 0.85 -6.49
CA ALA A 717 27.32 -0.55 -6.16
C ALA A 717 28.49 -1.13 -6.97
N TYR A 718 28.61 -0.80 -8.25
CA TYR A 718 29.77 -1.16 -9.07
C TYR A 718 31.05 -0.44 -8.64
N GLU A 719 30.97 0.82 -8.22
CA GLU A 719 32.13 1.57 -7.71
C GLU A 719 32.70 0.96 -6.42
N ASN A 720 31.83 0.50 -5.52
CA ASN A 720 32.20 0.01 -4.19
C ASN A 720 32.25 -1.52 -4.09
N GLY A 721 31.83 -2.26 -5.12
CA GLY A 721 31.75 -3.72 -5.11
C GLY A 721 30.67 -4.27 -4.17
N LEU A 722 29.50 -3.62 -4.11
CA LEU A 722 28.40 -4.01 -3.21
C LEU A 722 27.43 -4.95 -3.93
N GLY A 723 27.52 -6.25 -3.67
CA GLY A 723 26.65 -7.26 -4.31
C GLY A 723 26.98 -7.55 -5.77
N VAL A 724 27.94 -6.83 -6.35
CA VAL A 724 28.55 -7.05 -7.67
C VAL A 724 30.06 -6.96 -7.58
N GLU A 725 30.77 -7.52 -8.55
CA GLU A 725 32.21 -7.27 -8.68
C GLU A 725 32.45 -5.80 -9.00
N ARG A 726 33.49 -5.22 -8.38
CA ARG A 726 33.81 -3.81 -8.55
C ARG A 726 34.26 -3.53 -10.00
N ASP A 727 33.54 -2.65 -10.67
CA ASP A 727 33.84 -2.22 -12.04
C ASP A 727 33.56 -0.72 -12.22
N TYR A 728 34.62 0.08 -12.32
CA TYR A 728 34.48 1.52 -12.48
C TYR A 728 33.92 1.94 -13.86
N LYS A 729 34.09 1.12 -14.91
CA LYS A 729 33.54 1.43 -16.23
C LYS A 729 32.02 1.30 -16.22
N GLU A 730 31.52 0.22 -15.63
CA GLU A 730 30.08 0.05 -15.39
C GLU A 730 29.54 1.15 -14.49
N ALA A 731 30.26 1.49 -13.41
CA ALA A 731 29.87 2.59 -12.53
C ALA A 731 29.67 3.92 -13.28
N VAL A 732 30.65 4.29 -14.12
CA VAL A 732 30.58 5.49 -14.96
C VAL A 732 29.43 5.43 -15.96
N SER A 733 29.16 4.26 -16.55
CA SER A 733 28.02 4.06 -17.48
C SER A 733 26.69 4.38 -16.79
N TRP A 734 26.44 3.75 -15.63
CA TRP A 734 25.21 3.95 -14.86
C TRP A 734 25.07 5.38 -14.32
N TYR A 735 26.15 5.94 -13.77
CA TYR A 735 26.14 7.34 -13.34
C TYR A 735 25.87 8.30 -14.49
N ARG A 736 26.38 8.03 -15.69
CA ARG A 736 26.12 8.86 -16.88
C ARG A 736 24.64 8.85 -17.25
N MET A 737 24.01 7.68 -17.30
CA MET A 737 22.57 7.56 -17.58
C MET A 737 21.73 8.41 -16.62
N ALA A 738 21.98 8.33 -15.31
CA ALA A 738 21.26 9.13 -14.32
C ALA A 738 21.62 10.64 -14.37
N ALA A 739 22.89 10.97 -14.64
CA ALA A 739 23.38 12.34 -14.71
C ALA A 739 22.80 13.12 -15.90
N GLU A 740 22.61 12.45 -17.04
CA GLU A 740 21.98 13.00 -18.24
C GLU A 740 20.49 13.28 -18.02
N GLN A 741 19.83 12.53 -17.15
CA GLN A 741 18.46 12.82 -16.68
C GLN A 741 18.40 13.96 -15.64
N GLY A 742 19.54 14.51 -15.24
CA GLY A 742 19.61 15.63 -14.29
C GLY A 742 19.92 15.25 -12.85
N HIS A 743 20.06 13.95 -12.52
CA HIS A 743 20.15 13.52 -11.12
C HIS A 743 21.41 14.07 -10.40
N PRO A 744 21.27 14.91 -9.35
CA PRO A 744 22.38 15.69 -8.82
C PRO A 744 23.47 14.83 -8.17
N ILE A 745 23.11 13.74 -7.49
CA ILE A 745 24.09 12.83 -6.87
C ILE A 745 24.89 12.10 -7.96
N ALA A 746 24.23 11.61 -9.01
CA ALA A 746 24.90 10.96 -10.14
C ALA A 746 25.86 11.90 -10.87
N GLN A 747 25.43 13.15 -11.11
CA GLN A 747 26.29 14.18 -11.70
C GLN A 747 27.56 14.41 -10.86
N SER A 748 27.42 14.49 -9.53
CA SER A 748 28.56 14.63 -8.63
C SER A 748 29.47 13.39 -8.67
N ASN A 749 28.91 12.19 -8.62
CA ASN A 749 29.69 10.95 -8.62
C ASN A 749 30.41 10.75 -9.95
N LEU A 750 29.75 11.00 -11.08
CA LEU A 750 30.36 11.00 -12.41
C LEU A 750 31.51 12.01 -12.48
N GLY A 751 31.31 13.23 -11.95
CA GLY A 751 32.36 14.24 -11.86
C GLY A 751 33.58 13.74 -11.06
N THR A 752 33.35 13.05 -9.95
CA THR A 752 34.43 12.44 -9.15
C THR A 752 35.16 11.34 -9.92
N CYS A 753 34.45 10.43 -10.60
CA CYS A 753 35.09 9.40 -11.41
C CYS A 753 35.96 10.00 -12.53
N LEU A 754 35.48 11.06 -13.18
CA LEU A 754 36.21 11.78 -14.22
C LEU A 754 37.45 12.49 -13.67
N ALA A 755 37.34 13.17 -12.51
CA ALA A 755 38.47 13.85 -11.88
C ALA A 755 39.57 12.87 -11.43
N ASP A 756 39.16 11.72 -10.89
CA ASP A 756 40.06 10.66 -10.42
C ASP A 756 40.60 9.77 -11.55
N GLY A 757 40.02 9.83 -12.74
CA GLY A 757 40.34 8.92 -13.85
C GLY A 757 39.86 7.48 -13.63
N LYS A 758 38.85 7.26 -12.78
CA LYS A 758 38.26 5.94 -12.53
C LYS A 758 37.22 5.61 -13.60
N GLY A 759 37.35 4.45 -14.24
CA GLY A 759 36.37 3.98 -15.23
C GLY A 759 36.44 4.69 -16.59
N VAL A 760 37.44 5.55 -16.79
CA VAL A 760 37.71 6.29 -18.03
C VAL A 760 39.16 6.12 -18.45
N GLU A 761 39.47 6.37 -19.72
CA GLU A 761 40.83 6.19 -20.25
C GLU A 761 41.87 7.11 -19.58
N LYS A 762 41.46 8.35 -19.26
CA LYS A 762 42.28 9.35 -18.58
C LYS A 762 41.40 10.28 -17.75
N ALA A 763 41.93 10.76 -16.63
CA ALA A 763 41.29 11.80 -15.83
C ALA A 763 40.98 13.05 -16.67
N ASP A 764 39.75 13.54 -16.55
CA ASP A 764 39.22 14.72 -17.25
C ASP A 764 38.59 15.69 -16.25
N ASN A 765 39.44 16.56 -15.70
CA ASN A 765 39.00 17.59 -14.76
C ASN A 765 38.10 18.66 -15.40
N VAL A 766 38.17 18.86 -16.73
CA VAL A 766 37.34 19.85 -17.42
C VAL A 766 35.89 19.36 -17.45
N GLN A 767 35.68 18.10 -17.85
CA GLN A 767 34.36 17.47 -17.80
C GLN A 767 33.87 17.27 -16.36
N ALA A 768 34.76 16.94 -15.42
CA ALA A 768 34.40 16.85 -14.01
C ALA A 768 33.78 18.16 -13.49
N VAL A 769 34.39 19.31 -13.80
CA VAL A 769 33.85 20.63 -13.41
C VAL A 769 32.47 20.88 -14.02
N VAL A 770 32.25 20.50 -15.29
CA VAL A 770 30.93 20.66 -15.94
C VAL A 770 29.85 19.92 -15.14
N TRP A 771 30.12 18.67 -14.75
CA TRP A 771 29.18 17.88 -13.97
C TRP A 771 29.02 18.35 -12.53
N PHE A 772 30.12 18.71 -11.85
CA PHE A 772 30.04 19.30 -10.51
C PHE A 772 29.23 20.60 -10.52
N ARG A 773 29.38 21.43 -11.57
CA ARG A 773 28.61 22.67 -11.70
C ARG A 773 27.11 22.40 -11.87
N LYS A 774 26.72 21.50 -12.78
CA LYS A 774 25.31 21.09 -12.94
C LYS A 774 24.68 20.61 -11.63
N SER A 775 25.42 19.81 -10.85
CA SER A 775 24.95 19.29 -9.55
C SER A 775 24.91 20.38 -8.46
N ALA A 776 25.92 21.25 -8.41
CA ALA A 776 26.01 22.34 -7.46
C ALA A 776 24.93 23.41 -7.67
N GLU A 777 24.57 23.70 -8.92
CA GLU A 777 23.48 24.62 -9.29
C GLU A 777 22.11 24.10 -8.83
N GLN A 778 21.94 22.78 -8.73
CA GLN A 778 20.76 22.13 -8.14
C GLN A 778 20.78 22.08 -6.61
N GLY A 779 21.83 22.60 -5.97
CA GLY A 779 21.89 22.71 -4.51
C GLY A 779 22.67 21.60 -3.80
N TYR A 780 23.32 20.66 -4.49
CA TYR A 780 23.99 19.53 -3.84
C TYR A 780 25.34 19.92 -3.19
N GLY A 781 25.38 19.92 -1.86
CA GLY A 781 26.52 20.42 -1.07
C GLY A 781 27.86 19.72 -1.33
N ILE A 782 27.88 18.41 -1.61
CA ILE A 782 29.12 17.68 -1.94
C ILE A 782 29.68 18.15 -3.28
N ALA A 783 28.84 18.36 -4.29
CA ALA A 783 29.26 18.90 -5.57
C ALA A 783 29.75 20.36 -5.45
N MET A 784 29.10 21.18 -4.61
CA MET A 784 29.59 22.53 -4.30
C MET A 784 30.99 22.50 -3.68
N ASN A 785 31.24 21.59 -2.73
CA ASN A 785 32.58 21.40 -2.17
C ASN A 785 33.60 20.98 -3.24
N ASN A 786 33.24 20.01 -4.09
CA ASN A 786 34.14 19.51 -5.13
C ASN A 786 34.43 20.59 -6.18
N LEU A 787 33.44 21.38 -6.56
CA LEU A 787 33.62 22.55 -7.45
C LEU A 787 34.50 23.62 -6.80
N GLY A 788 34.29 23.90 -5.51
CA GLY A 788 35.15 24.79 -4.73
C GLY A 788 36.61 24.30 -4.70
N PHE A 789 36.81 22.99 -4.59
CA PHE A 789 38.13 22.35 -4.65
C PHE A 789 38.78 22.49 -6.02
N CYS A 790 38.02 22.31 -7.10
CA CYS A 790 38.51 22.56 -8.46
C CYS A 790 38.99 24.01 -8.63
N TYR A 791 38.23 25.02 -8.18
CA TYR A 791 38.66 26.42 -8.23
C TYR A 791 39.84 26.71 -7.30
N HIS A 792 39.91 26.10 -6.12
CA HIS A 792 41.01 26.32 -5.17
C HIS A 792 42.35 25.79 -5.71
N LYS A 793 42.32 24.64 -6.40
CA LYS A 793 43.51 23.96 -6.93
C LYS A 793 43.80 24.26 -8.41
N GLY A 794 42.86 24.87 -9.14
CA GLY A 794 42.97 25.08 -10.57
C GLY A 794 42.82 23.79 -11.40
N LEU A 795 41.94 22.88 -10.96
CA LEU A 795 41.70 21.58 -11.63
C LEU A 795 40.55 21.73 -12.62
N GLY A 796 40.84 21.69 -13.92
CA GLY A 796 39.82 21.80 -14.98
C GLY A 796 39.27 23.22 -15.18
N VAL A 797 39.63 24.15 -14.31
CA VAL A 797 39.32 25.59 -14.36
C VAL A 797 40.51 26.41 -13.91
N ALA A 798 40.52 27.70 -14.26
CA ALA A 798 41.48 28.65 -13.71
C ALA A 798 41.34 28.71 -12.18
N LYS A 799 42.48 28.79 -11.49
CA LYS A 799 42.50 28.93 -10.03
C LYS A 799 41.84 30.24 -9.64
N ASP A 800 40.81 30.17 -8.81
CA ASP A 800 40.02 31.31 -8.36
C ASP A 800 39.65 31.14 -6.87
N PRO A 801 40.42 31.77 -5.95
CA PRO A 801 40.17 31.67 -4.52
C PRO A 801 38.82 32.26 -4.07
N GLU A 802 38.30 33.26 -4.78
CA GLU A 802 37.02 33.91 -4.42
C GLU A 802 35.85 32.99 -4.76
N GLN A 803 35.85 32.42 -5.97
CA GLN A 803 34.87 31.42 -6.38
C GLN A 803 34.96 30.16 -5.50
N ALA A 804 36.17 29.70 -5.19
CA ALA A 804 36.37 28.58 -4.28
C ALA A 804 35.75 28.84 -2.89
N ALA A 805 36.04 30.00 -2.28
CA ALA A 805 35.47 30.39 -0.99
C ALA A 805 33.95 30.54 -1.05
N ALA A 806 33.40 31.09 -2.15
CA ALA A 806 31.96 31.21 -2.35
C ALA A 806 31.26 29.85 -2.38
N TRP A 807 31.78 28.89 -3.14
CA TRP A 807 31.23 27.53 -3.22
C TRP A 807 31.40 26.76 -1.91
N TYR A 808 32.56 26.85 -1.25
CA TYR A 808 32.75 26.25 0.08
C TYR A 808 31.81 26.84 1.12
N ARG A 809 31.55 28.15 1.11
CA ARG A 809 30.59 28.78 2.03
C ARG A 809 29.17 28.27 1.80
N LYS A 810 28.73 28.14 0.55
CA LYS A 810 27.42 27.55 0.21
C LYS A 810 27.29 26.12 0.74
N ALA A 811 28.30 25.28 0.50
CA ALA A 811 28.33 23.89 1.01
C ALA A 811 28.40 23.83 2.55
N ALA A 812 29.20 24.68 3.18
CA ALA A 812 29.35 24.74 4.63
C ALA A 812 28.06 25.16 5.34
N ASN A 813 27.30 26.08 4.75
CA ASN A 813 25.97 26.49 5.24
C ASN A 813 24.94 25.35 5.18
N GLN A 814 25.17 24.34 4.34
CA GLN A 814 24.38 23.10 4.30
C GLN A 814 24.92 22.00 5.24
N GLY A 815 25.94 22.30 6.06
CA GLY A 815 26.51 21.35 7.02
C GLY A 815 27.60 20.44 6.45
N VAL A 816 28.13 20.69 5.25
CA VAL A 816 29.22 19.88 4.69
C VAL A 816 30.54 20.16 5.42
N GLU A 817 30.95 19.24 6.30
CA GLU A 817 32.15 19.38 7.16
C GLU A 817 33.46 19.57 6.37
N LEU A 818 33.60 18.86 5.24
CA LEU A 818 34.76 18.99 4.36
C LEU A 818 34.88 20.42 3.81
N ALA A 819 33.74 21.07 3.49
CA ALA A 819 33.73 22.44 2.99
C ALA A 819 34.10 23.45 4.08
N GLN A 820 33.62 23.24 5.31
CA GLN A 820 34.02 24.05 6.48
C GLN A 820 35.53 23.96 6.72
N THR A 821 36.08 22.75 6.65
CA THR A 821 37.52 22.50 6.78
C THR A 821 38.31 23.17 5.66
N ASN A 822 37.88 23.02 4.41
CA ASN A 822 38.50 23.66 3.26
C ASN A 822 38.47 25.20 3.36
N LEU A 823 37.34 25.78 3.79
CA LEU A 823 37.20 27.22 4.00
C LEU A 823 38.12 27.73 5.13
N LYS A 824 38.25 26.97 6.23
CA LYS A 824 39.16 27.28 7.35
C LYS A 824 40.62 27.23 6.92
N ASN A 825 40.98 26.27 6.06
CA ASN A 825 42.32 26.13 5.51
C ASN A 825 42.65 27.24 4.50
N MET A 826 41.65 27.78 3.78
CA MET A 826 41.82 28.93 2.88
C MET A 826 41.97 30.26 3.63
N THR A 827 41.27 30.42 4.76
CA THR A 827 41.22 31.69 5.53
C THR A 827 42.31 31.82 6.58
N GLY A 828 43.17 30.81 6.74
CA GLY A 828 44.39 30.88 7.55
C GLY A 828 44.15 31.25 9.01
N TRP A 829 43.30 30.52 9.74
CA TRP A 829 43.12 30.48 11.22
C TRP A 829 42.94 31.80 12.01
N ARG A 830 43.25 32.98 11.49
CA ARG A 830 43.21 34.29 12.18
C ARG A 830 41.97 35.13 11.83
N ALA A 831 41.35 34.93 10.67
CA ALA A 831 40.16 35.71 10.28
C ALA A 831 38.85 35.17 10.87
N TRP A 832 38.72 33.85 11.05
CA TRP A 832 37.48 33.22 11.55
C TRP A 832 37.23 33.43 13.05
N VAL A 833 38.29 33.57 13.86
CA VAL A 833 38.18 33.80 15.31
C VAL A 833 37.75 35.24 15.62
N ILE A 834 38.08 36.20 14.75
CA ILE A 834 37.75 37.61 14.97
C ILE A 834 36.25 37.90 14.71
N ASP A 835 35.61 37.18 13.80
CA ASP A 835 34.19 37.41 13.45
C ASP A 835 33.21 36.76 14.46
N LYS A 836 33.64 35.73 15.19
CA LYS A 836 32.83 34.99 16.17
C LYS A 836 32.97 35.47 17.62
N LEU A 837 33.91 36.39 17.90
CA LEU A 837 34.14 36.96 19.24
C LEU A 837 33.59 38.38 19.42
N VAL A 838 32.96 38.95 18.39
CA VAL A 838 32.36 40.30 18.45
C VAL A 838 30.85 40.27 18.71
N ASP A 839 30.22 39.09 18.79
CA ASP A 839 28.76 38.94 18.97
C ASP A 839 28.34 37.94 20.07
N THR A 840 29.11 37.88 21.16
CA THR A 840 28.71 37.32 22.47
C THR A 840 29.28 38.21 23.55
#